data_AF-A0A814MMH3-F1
#
_entry.id   AF-A0A814MMH3-F1
#
_cell.length_a   1.000
_cell.length_b   1.000
_cell.length_c   1.000
_cell.angle_alpha   90.00
_cell.angle_beta   90.00
_cell.angle_gamma   90.00
#
_symmetry.space_group_name_H-M   'P 1'
#
loop_
_entity.id
_entity.type
_entity.pdbx_description
1 polymer ?
#
loop_
_entity_poly.entity_id
_entity_poly.type
_entity_poly.pdbx_seq_one_letter_code
_entity_poly.pdbx_strand_id
1 'polypeptide(L)'
;MIKVNDSISALNYFSTNQTCQLYRSNISTIYSEFYFNSTFVFLNQPSISILSTQDYQPSTSSSTPTAISSSTTSKTTSTSTTSSSSSSSTSSSTTTSTTTSSSTSETTSTSTSTITSTTTSPSTSETTSTSTTSSLTTSTSTTSSSSSSTTSSSTTTSTTTSSSTSETTSTSTSTITSTTTSPSTSEITSTSTTSSSSTSSSTTTSAVSSSSTTSSSTTTSTTSSSSTTTSACNSFHDQTTYSVDTDPEAVSVADVNNDNKPDIIVANWVSSKVSVLLNTGNGTFSAQTEYIVGGYPISVAVVDVNSDNKPDIIVANSVANNVGVLLNAGSGTFNAQTTYSVGTYPISVAVVDVNSDNKPDIIVANYNSNNVSVLLNTGSGTFNAQITYSVGTNPYSVTVVDVNSDTKPDIIVVNSGANNVGVLLNAGNGTFNGQTNYPVGIYPYSVAVVDVNSDTKPDIIVANSGANNVGVLLNAGNGTFNTQTTYSVGTNPRSVAVVDVNSDSKPDVIVANFGSNTTGVLLNTGSGTFNAQTTYAVGTSPVSVAVVDVNNDTKPDIIVANYACNSFHIQATYSVGTDPEAVTVVDVNNDNKPDIIVANWGSSQVSVLLNTGNGTFSAQTTYTVDGYPISVAVVDVNSDNKPDIIVANSVANNVGVLLNAGSGTFNAQTTYSVGTYPISVAVVDVNSDNKPDIIVANYNSNNVSVLLNTGSGTFNAQITYSVGTYPYSVTVVDVNSDNQPDIIVANSGANNVGVLPNAGNGTFNTQTTYSVGTNPYSVAVVDANSDNKPDIIVANSGANNVGVLLNAGNGTFNTQTTYSVGTDPHSVAVVDVNSDTKPDIIVANFGSNTIGVLLNTGSGTFNAQTNYSVGGYPISVAVVDVNSDNKLDIIVVNYGSNTASVLLHC
;
A
#
# COMPACT_ATOMS: atom_id res chain seq x y z
N MET A 1 -14.78 64.96 -5.70
CA MET A 1 -15.27 66.34 -5.44
C MET A 1 -16.79 66.25 -5.42
N ILE A 2 -17.48 66.78 -4.39
CA ILE A 2 -18.96 66.74 -4.21
C ILE A 2 -19.50 65.29 -3.96
N LYS A 3 -20.05 64.93 -2.78
CA LYS A 3 -21.42 65.16 -2.23
C LYS A 3 -22.50 64.41 -3.05
N VAL A 4 -23.50 63.71 -2.49
CA VAL A 4 -24.47 64.08 -1.43
C VAL A 4 -25.05 62.83 -0.72
N ASN A 5 -25.09 62.84 0.62
CA ASN A 5 -26.16 62.50 1.61
C ASN A 5 -27.22 61.38 1.32
N ASP A 6 -27.92 60.75 2.28
CA ASP A 6 -27.91 60.64 3.76
C ASP A 6 -28.80 59.42 4.13
N SER A 7 -28.69 58.75 5.29
CA SER A 7 -29.46 59.09 6.51
C SER A 7 -29.11 58.19 7.70
N ILE A 8 -29.35 58.66 8.94
CA ILE A 8 -28.91 58.02 10.20
C ILE A 8 -30.05 57.92 11.23
N SER A 9 -30.23 56.74 11.84
CA SER A 9 -30.81 56.53 13.20
C SER A 9 -30.58 55.06 13.63
N ALA A 10 -29.75 54.71 14.61
CA ALA A 10 -29.83 54.93 16.08
C ALA A 10 -30.84 53.99 16.79
N LEU A 11 -30.57 53.31 17.92
CA LEU A 11 -29.36 53.26 18.78
C LEU A 11 -29.31 51.95 19.63
N ASN A 12 -28.12 51.53 20.10
CA ASN A 12 -27.71 50.59 21.19
C ASN A 12 -28.79 49.81 21.99
N TYR A 13 -28.62 48.51 22.32
CA TYR A 13 -27.63 48.03 23.31
C TYR A 13 -27.40 46.49 23.37
N PHE A 14 -26.21 46.11 23.87
CA PHE A 14 -25.79 44.80 24.47
C PHE A 14 -25.83 43.47 23.68
N SER A 15 -24.62 43.10 23.19
CA SER A 15 -23.82 41.93 23.63
C SER A 15 -23.66 40.66 22.76
N THR A 16 -22.45 40.09 22.90
CA THR A 16 -21.95 38.75 22.51
C THR A 16 -21.69 38.36 21.04
N ASN A 17 -20.39 38.13 20.79
CA ASN A 17 -19.76 37.09 19.97
C ASN A 17 -19.61 37.17 18.43
N GLN A 18 -18.44 36.63 18.02
CA GLN A 18 -17.98 36.15 16.71
C GLN A 18 -17.89 37.15 15.54
N THR A 19 -16.65 37.56 15.28
CA THR A 19 -16.17 38.17 14.04
C THR A 19 -15.81 37.11 12.99
N CYS A 20 -16.13 37.36 11.72
CA CYS A 20 -15.47 36.71 10.59
C CYS A 20 -15.45 37.67 9.38
N GLN A 21 -14.47 37.48 8.47
CA GLN A 21 -14.30 38.19 7.18
C GLN A 21 -13.99 39.71 7.27
N LEU A 22 -13.27 40.35 6.32
CA LEU A 22 -12.68 39.89 5.04
C LEU A 22 -11.41 40.73 4.68
N TYR A 23 -10.83 40.48 3.50
CA TYR A 23 -9.73 41.19 2.82
C TYR A 23 -8.27 40.98 3.27
N ARG A 24 -7.59 40.05 2.58
CA ARG A 24 -6.44 40.39 1.71
C ARG A 24 -6.60 39.65 0.37
N SER A 25 -5.96 40.17 -0.69
CA SER A 25 -6.25 39.81 -2.08
C SER A 25 -5.05 39.21 -2.82
N ASN A 26 -5.28 38.04 -3.41
CA ASN A 26 -4.77 37.52 -4.70
C ASN A 26 -3.42 38.08 -5.23
N ILE A 27 -2.33 37.32 -5.04
CA ILE A 27 -1.31 37.06 -6.08
C ILE A 27 -0.83 35.60 -5.93
N SER A 28 -1.56 34.65 -6.53
CA SER A 28 -1.11 33.26 -6.79
C SER A 28 -2.18 32.50 -7.58
N THR A 29 -2.25 32.67 -8.91
CA THR A 29 -3.29 32.01 -9.73
C THR A 29 -2.87 31.84 -11.20
N ILE A 30 -1.93 30.92 -11.45
CA ILE A 30 -1.72 30.20 -12.73
C ILE A 30 -1.26 28.78 -12.32
N TYR A 31 -1.63 27.75 -13.08
CA TYR A 31 -1.45 26.30 -12.81
C TYR A 31 -2.41 25.68 -11.79
N SER A 32 -3.69 25.61 -12.16
CA SER A 32 -4.65 24.58 -11.70
C SER A 32 -5.87 24.58 -12.63
N GLU A 33 -5.85 23.82 -13.72
CA GLU A 33 -6.96 23.73 -14.69
C GLU A 33 -7.25 22.27 -15.09
N PHE A 34 -8.50 21.86 -14.83
CA PHE A 34 -9.26 20.74 -15.41
C PHE A 34 -8.62 19.34 -15.51
N TYR A 35 -8.83 18.54 -14.46
CA TYR A 35 -8.97 17.08 -14.56
C TYR A 35 -10.35 16.66 -14.02
N PHE A 36 -11.18 16.02 -14.85
CA PHE A 36 -12.46 15.42 -14.45
C PHE A 36 -12.65 14.07 -15.14
N ASN A 37 -13.07 13.03 -14.40
CA ASN A 37 -13.17 11.67 -14.92
C ASN A 37 -14.41 11.45 -15.81
N SER A 38 -14.22 11.69 -17.10
CA SER A 38 -14.83 10.95 -18.20
C SER A 38 -13.79 10.84 -19.31
N THR A 39 -13.72 9.69 -20.01
CA THR A 39 -12.54 9.27 -20.78
C THR A 39 -12.00 10.37 -21.70
N PHE A 40 -10.80 10.87 -21.40
CA PHE A 40 -10.34 12.16 -21.90
C PHE A 40 -10.03 12.16 -23.41
N VAL A 41 -10.48 13.22 -24.08
CA VAL A 41 -10.08 13.61 -25.43
C VAL A 41 -9.06 14.74 -25.35
N PHE A 42 -7.94 14.64 -26.07
CA PHE A 42 -7.03 15.76 -26.25
C PHE A 42 -7.63 16.81 -27.19
N LEU A 43 -7.95 18.01 -26.69
CA LEU A 43 -8.31 19.17 -27.52
C LEU A 43 -7.09 20.05 -27.78
N ASN A 44 -6.57 19.99 -29.00
CA ASN A 44 -5.34 20.68 -29.39
C ASN A 44 -5.63 22.11 -29.88
N GLN A 45 -5.13 23.14 -29.19
CA GLN A 45 -5.42 24.54 -29.51
C GLN A 45 -4.58 25.04 -30.70
N PRO A 46 -5.17 25.74 -31.69
CA PRO A 46 -4.47 26.13 -32.92
C PRO A 46 -3.47 27.27 -32.71
N SER A 47 -2.31 27.17 -33.38
CA SER A 47 -1.21 28.11 -33.23
C SER A 47 -1.51 29.51 -33.82
N ILE A 48 -1.61 30.53 -32.96
CA ILE A 48 -1.69 31.93 -33.43
C ILE A 48 -0.30 32.42 -33.82
N SER A 49 -0.15 32.78 -35.10
CA SER A 49 1.09 33.37 -35.64
C SER A 49 1.12 34.88 -35.43
N ILE A 50 2.25 35.39 -34.91
CA ILE A 50 2.42 36.82 -34.61
C ILE A 50 2.84 37.57 -35.87
N LEU A 51 2.01 38.51 -36.33
CA LEU A 51 2.31 39.47 -37.39
C LEU A 51 2.00 40.91 -36.94
N SER A 52 2.66 41.89 -37.57
CA SER A 52 2.98 43.18 -36.93
C SER A 52 2.22 44.41 -37.42
N THR A 53 1.91 45.32 -36.49
CA THR A 53 1.80 46.79 -36.66
C THR A 53 2.18 47.44 -35.31
N GLN A 54 3.12 48.40 -35.19
CA GLN A 54 3.03 49.83 -35.52
C GLN A 54 1.73 50.50 -35.01
N ASP A 55 1.70 51.64 -34.31
CA ASP A 55 2.75 52.51 -33.74
C ASP A 55 2.16 53.29 -32.54
N TYR A 56 2.95 53.61 -31.50
CA TYR A 56 3.09 54.99 -31.00
C TYR A 56 4.27 55.16 -30.02
N GLN A 57 4.84 56.37 -29.97
CA GLN A 57 5.97 56.78 -29.09
C GLN A 57 5.47 57.62 -27.90
N PRO A 58 6.26 57.77 -26.82
CA PRO A 58 6.97 59.06 -26.71
C PRO A 58 8.39 59.04 -26.09
N SER A 59 9.25 59.87 -26.70
CA SER A 59 10.31 60.68 -26.07
C SER A 59 11.43 60.02 -25.26
N THR A 60 12.45 59.57 -25.99
CA THR A 60 13.84 60.05 -25.88
C THR A 60 14.23 60.93 -24.67
N SER A 61 15.32 60.56 -23.99
CA SER A 61 16.53 61.41 -23.99
C SER A 61 17.79 60.60 -23.67
N SER A 62 18.89 60.92 -24.35
CA SER A 62 20.24 60.51 -23.96
C SER A 62 21.22 61.61 -24.38
N SER A 63 22.31 61.78 -23.62
CA SER A 63 23.40 62.69 -23.97
C SER A 63 24.74 62.08 -23.56
N THR A 64 25.76 62.44 -24.33
CA THR A 64 27.11 61.84 -24.35
C THR A 64 28.15 62.96 -24.12
N PRO A 65 29.48 62.71 -24.25
CA PRO A 65 30.33 61.73 -23.59
C PRO A 65 31.59 62.39 -22.95
N THR A 66 32.57 61.57 -22.48
CA THR A 66 34.02 61.92 -22.35
C THR A 66 34.43 62.80 -21.14
N ALA A 67 35.66 62.78 -20.58
CA ALA A 67 36.57 61.71 -20.11
C ALA A 67 37.77 62.33 -19.31
N ILE A 68 38.70 61.49 -18.81
CA ILE A 68 40.09 61.79 -18.38
C ILE A 68 40.34 62.45 -17.00
N SER A 69 40.84 61.67 -16.04
CA SER A 69 42.05 61.90 -15.20
C SER A 69 42.09 60.85 -14.05
N SER A 70 43.00 59.86 -14.02
CA SER A 70 44.34 59.87 -13.36
C SER A 70 44.32 60.24 -11.85
N SER A 71 44.97 59.52 -10.92
CA SER A 71 46.12 58.60 -11.07
C SER A 71 46.34 57.58 -9.91
N THR A 72 46.69 56.34 -10.27
CA THR A 72 47.78 55.50 -9.73
C THR A 72 48.02 55.36 -8.20
N THR A 73 48.00 54.11 -7.71
CA THR A 73 49.07 53.47 -6.89
C THR A 73 48.94 51.94 -6.95
N SER A 74 50.08 51.22 -7.08
CA SER A 74 50.35 49.77 -6.89
C SER A 74 49.23 48.73 -7.16
N LYS A 75 49.28 47.79 -8.13
CA LYS A 75 50.31 46.75 -8.46
C LYS A 75 50.61 45.82 -7.24
N THR A 76 50.67 44.49 -7.36
CA THR A 76 51.24 43.68 -8.47
C THR A 76 50.58 42.29 -8.65
N THR A 77 50.48 41.86 -9.93
CA THR A 77 50.65 40.49 -10.53
C THR A 77 50.49 39.22 -9.68
N SER A 78 49.99 38.10 -10.23
CA SER A 78 50.34 37.56 -11.57
C SER A 78 49.29 36.68 -12.27
N THR A 79 49.32 36.70 -13.61
CA THR A 79 48.70 35.72 -14.53
C THR A 79 49.60 34.52 -14.80
N SER A 80 49.03 33.37 -15.16
CA SER A 80 49.72 32.35 -15.97
C SER A 80 48.78 31.75 -17.03
N THR A 81 49.26 31.70 -18.28
CA THR A 81 48.59 31.10 -19.44
C THR A 81 49.63 30.51 -20.38
N THR A 82 49.66 29.18 -20.52
CA THR A 82 50.23 28.41 -21.67
C THR A 82 49.85 26.95 -21.44
N SER A 83 49.27 26.14 -22.34
CA SER A 83 49.30 26.00 -23.82
C SER A 83 50.53 25.28 -24.39
N SER A 84 50.30 24.42 -25.39
CA SER A 84 51.27 23.65 -26.21
C SER A 84 51.96 22.45 -25.52
N SER A 85 52.28 21.33 -26.20
CA SER A 85 51.81 20.82 -27.51
C SER A 85 52.26 19.37 -27.79
N SER A 86 51.43 18.65 -28.55
CA SER A 86 51.80 17.62 -29.55
C SER A 86 52.96 16.63 -29.31
N SER A 87 52.65 15.34 -29.33
CA SER A 87 53.36 14.38 -30.20
C SER A 87 52.44 13.22 -30.60
N SER A 88 52.68 12.65 -31.78
CA SER A 88 52.01 11.47 -32.30
C SER A 88 53.05 10.43 -32.73
N SER A 89 52.57 9.26 -33.18
CA SER A 89 53.26 8.19 -33.93
C SER A 89 53.89 7.03 -33.14
N THR A 90 53.63 5.82 -33.69
CA THR A 90 54.48 4.59 -33.72
C THR A 90 54.92 3.90 -32.42
N SER A 91 55.11 2.57 -32.36
CA SER A 91 54.62 1.40 -33.14
C SER A 91 55.24 0.13 -32.56
N SER A 92 54.63 -1.05 -32.76
CA SER A 92 55.22 -2.41 -32.55
C SER A 92 55.69 -2.74 -31.10
N SER A 93 55.81 -3.99 -30.65
CA SER A 93 55.47 -5.34 -31.16
C SER A 93 55.28 -6.27 -29.92
N THR A 94 54.46 -7.33 -29.96
CA THR A 94 54.88 -8.71 -30.30
C THR A 94 56.21 -9.11 -29.63
N THR A 95 56.31 -10.16 -28.82
CA THR A 95 56.16 -11.61 -29.13
C THR A 95 56.00 -12.37 -27.78
N THR A 96 55.55 -13.62 -27.59
CA THR A 96 55.28 -14.83 -28.43
C THR A 96 54.24 -15.64 -27.61
N SER A 97 53.04 -16.03 -28.08
CA SER A 97 52.72 -16.99 -29.15
C SER A 97 53.21 -18.43 -28.92
N THR A 98 52.31 -19.34 -28.49
CA THR A 98 52.29 -20.74 -28.98
C THR A 98 50.91 -21.36 -28.78
N THR A 99 50.61 -22.43 -29.52
CA THR A 99 49.26 -23.00 -29.72
C THR A 99 49.13 -24.46 -29.27
N THR A 100 47.89 -24.96 -29.35
CA THR A 100 47.51 -26.35 -29.72
C THR A 100 47.59 -27.52 -28.70
N SER A 101 46.64 -28.45 -28.91
CA SER A 101 46.66 -29.91 -28.67
C SER A 101 46.72 -30.49 -27.24
N SER A 102 45.53 -30.78 -26.71
CA SER A 102 44.99 -32.12 -26.41
C SER A 102 45.79 -33.21 -25.65
N SER A 103 45.02 -33.93 -24.80
CA SER A 103 45.04 -35.39 -24.50
C SER A 103 45.82 -35.97 -23.30
N THR A 104 45.07 -36.78 -22.52
CA THR A 104 45.42 -38.01 -21.78
C THR A 104 46.47 -38.06 -20.65
N SER A 105 45.95 -38.17 -19.42
CA SER A 105 46.01 -39.37 -18.54
C SER A 105 47.31 -39.92 -17.89
N GLU A 106 47.09 -40.54 -16.71
CA GLU A 106 47.89 -41.58 -16.01
C GLU A 106 49.23 -41.16 -15.36
N THR A 107 49.29 -41.04 -14.02
CA THR A 107 49.52 -42.06 -12.95
C THR A 107 50.93 -42.65 -12.95
N THR A 108 51.70 -42.53 -11.86
CA THR A 108 51.93 -43.52 -10.77
C THR A 108 53.21 -43.10 -10.01
N SER A 109 53.64 -43.64 -8.86
CA SER A 109 53.05 -44.29 -7.67
C SER A 109 54.17 -44.46 -6.61
N THR A 110 53.85 -44.71 -5.33
CA THR A 110 54.61 -45.61 -4.42
C THR A 110 53.90 -45.79 -3.08
N SER A 111 54.22 -46.88 -2.36
CA SER A 111 53.42 -47.40 -1.23
C SER A 111 54.30 -47.92 -0.07
N THR A 112 53.75 -47.92 1.16
CA THR A 112 54.27 -48.71 2.30
C THR A 112 53.10 -49.13 3.22
N SER A 113 53.21 -50.25 3.96
CA SER A 113 52.02 -50.98 4.49
C SER A 113 52.17 -51.63 5.88
N THR A 114 51.08 -51.64 6.66
CA THR A 114 50.81 -52.40 7.92
C THR A 114 49.27 -52.47 8.14
N ILE A 115 48.56 -53.49 8.68
CA ILE A 115 48.85 -54.75 9.42
C ILE A 115 49.17 -54.53 10.92
N THR A 116 48.55 -55.17 11.93
CA THR A 116 47.66 -56.36 11.99
C THR A 116 46.27 -56.07 12.64
N SER A 117 45.45 -57.07 13.00
CA SER A 117 44.09 -56.91 13.56
C SER A 117 43.58 -58.10 14.40
N THR A 118 42.49 -57.91 15.17
CA THR A 118 41.70 -58.90 15.96
C THR A 118 40.20 -58.59 15.81
N THR A 119 39.37 -59.36 15.06
CA THR A 119 38.59 -60.58 15.45
C THR A 119 37.40 -60.31 16.41
N THR A 120 36.17 -60.85 16.26
CA THR A 120 35.64 -62.04 15.52
C THR A 120 34.26 -61.84 14.85
N SER A 121 33.92 -62.72 13.90
CA SER A 121 32.64 -62.84 13.12
C SER A 121 31.66 -63.88 13.74
N PRO A 122 30.62 -64.45 13.07
CA PRO A 122 30.06 -64.32 11.69
C PRO A 122 28.61 -63.74 11.71
N SER A 123 27.61 -63.96 10.83
CA SER A 123 27.27 -64.78 9.62
C SER A 123 26.02 -64.14 8.92
N THR A 124 25.54 -64.42 7.70
CA THR A 124 25.84 -65.43 6.64
C THR A 124 25.35 -64.96 5.23
N SER A 125 25.81 -65.66 4.19
CA SER A 125 25.26 -65.95 2.84
C SER A 125 23.80 -65.58 2.50
N GLU A 126 23.47 -64.93 1.35
CA GLU A 126 23.61 -65.31 -0.10
C GLU A 126 22.42 -66.18 -0.63
N THR A 127 22.04 -66.23 -1.92
CA THR A 127 22.76 -65.97 -3.21
C THR A 127 21.78 -65.66 -4.38
N THR A 128 22.27 -65.18 -5.54
CA THR A 128 21.69 -65.29 -6.93
C THR A 128 20.32 -64.62 -7.23
N SER A 129 19.92 -64.22 -8.45
CA SER A 129 20.54 -63.97 -9.79
C SER A 129 19.43 -63.54 -10.80
N THR A 130 19.57 -62.82 -11.93
CA THR A 130 20.56 -61.89 -12.56
C THR A 130 19.90 -61.33 -13.86
N SER A 131 20.42 -60.23 -14.44
CA SER A 131 20.39 -59.87 -15.90
C SER A 131 19.02 -59.54 -16.58
N THR A 132 18.87 -58.67 -17.60
CA THR A 132 19.79 -57.73 -18.32
C THR A 132 19.03 -56.69 -19.20
N THR A 133 19.53 -55.44 -19.24
CA THR A 133 19.59 -54.45 -20.37
C THR A 133 18.40 -54.08 -21.29
N SER A 134 18.42 -52.77 -21.67
CA SER A 134 18.11 -52.19 -23.01
C SER A 134 16.75 -51.51 -23.29
N SER A 135 16.71 -50.22 -22.94
CA SER A 135 16.26 -49.05 -23.74
C SER A 135 15.80 -49.21 -25.21
N LEU A 136 14.84 -48.35 -25.64
CA LEU A 136 14.86 -47.43 -26.82
C LEU A 136 13.45 -47.16 -27.46
N THR A 137 12.98 -45.92 -27.29
CA THR A 137 12.33 -45.00 -28.30
C THR A 137 11.08 -45.33 -29.16
N THR A 138 10.37 -44.23 -29.47
CA THR A 138 9.56 -43.93 -30.69
C THR A 138 8.19 -44.61 -30.96
N SER A 139 7.14 -43.90 -30.58
CA SER A 139 6.05 -43.35 -31.44
C SER A 139 5.32 -44.16 -32.54
N THR A 140 3.99 -43.97 -32.53
CA THR A 140 3.01 -43.84 -33.65
C THR A 140 2.31 -45.06 -34.31
N SER A 141 0.96 -44.96 -34.25
CA SER A 141 -0.07 -45.18 -35.29
C SER A 141 -0.63 -46.58 -35.67
N THR A 142 -1.87 -46.82 -35.21
CA THR A 142 -3.10 -47.25 -35.95
C THR A 142 -3.20 -48.61 -36.68
N THR A 143 -4.31 -49.32 -36.47
CA THR A 143 -5.43 -49.46 -37.47
C THR A 143 -6.62 -50.30 -36.96
N SER A 144 -7.86 -49.97 -37.42
CA SER A 144 -9.12 -50.77 -37.40
C SER A 144 -9.67 -51.31 -36.05
N SER A 145 -10.97 -51.25 -35.72
CA SER A 145 -12.18 -50.64 -36.33
C SER A 145 -13.27 -50.52 -35.20
N SER A 146 -14.57 -50.19 -35.33
CA SER A 146 -15.59 -50.35 -36.40
C SER A 146 -16.80 -49.37 -36.22
N SER A 147 -17.90 -49.62 -36.94
CA SER A 147 -19.26 -49.06 -36.74
C SER A 147 -19.85 -49.30 -35.32
N SER A 148 -20.82 -48.55 -34.78
CA SER A 148 -21.97 -47.89 -35.43
C SER A 148 -22.69 -46.79 -34.60
N SER A 149 -23.16 -45.72 -35.28
CA SER A 149 -24.43 -44.96 -35.12
C SER A 149 -24.92 -44.35 -33.77
N THR A 150 -25.33 -43.07 -33.88
CA THR A 150 -26.50 -42.38 -33.26
C THR A 150 -26.55 -42.01 -31.76
N THR A 151 -26.35 -40.70 -31.50
CA THR A 151 -27.25 -39.76 -30.79
C THR A 151 -28.21 -40.26 -29.68
N SER A 152 -28.20 -39.55 -28.54
CA SER A 152 -29.26 -38.57 -28.19
C SER A 152 -28.90 -37.71 -26.96
N SER A 153 -29.42 -36.47 -26.95
CA SER A 153 -29.36 -35.52 -25.82
C SER A 153 -30.72 -35.41 -25.14
N SER A 154 -30.77 -34.97 -23.87
CA SER A 154 -31.99 -34.49 -23.16
C SER A 154 -33.13 -35.52 -22.98
N THR A 155 -34.03 -35.47 -21.99
CA THR A 155 -34.72 -34.31 -21.39
C THR A 155 -35.26 -34.65 -19.99
N THR A 156 -35.30 -33.67 -19.08
CA THR A 156 -35.95 -33.77 -17.76
C THR A 156 -37.43 -33.40 -17.83
N THR A 157 -38.36 -34.16 -17.22
CA THR A 157 -39.56 -33.64 -16.50
C THR A 157 -40.31 -34.76 -15.73
N SER A 158 -40.43 -34.55 -14.42
CA SER A 158 -41.45 -34.97 -13.44
C SER A 158 -42.53 -36.03 -13.78
N THR A 159 -42.69 -36.99 -12.86
CA THR A 159 -43.81 -36.95 -11.88
C THR A 159 -43.58 -37.90 -10.69
N THR A 160 -44.30 -37.67 -9.58
CA THR A 160 -44.07 -38.30 -8.27
C THR A 160 -45.00 -39.47 -7.95
N THR A 161 -44.48 -40.52 -7.33
CA THR A 161 -45.16 -41.29 -6.26
C THR A 161 -44.14 -42.02 -5.37
N SER A 162 -44.53 -42.33 -4.13
CA SER A 162 -43.62 -42.70 -3.03
C SER A 162 -43.85 -44.10 -2.46
N SER A 163 -42.79 -44.87 -2.20
CA SER A 163 -42.85 -46.04 -1.29
C SER A 163 -41.49 -46.47 -0.70
N SER A 164 -41.39 -46.35 0.63
CA SER A 164 -40.76 -47.30 1.58
C SER A 164 -39.27 -47.75 1.47
N THR A 165 -38.52 -47.35 2.52
CA THR A 165 -37.67 -48.18 3.42
C THR A 165 -36.31 -48.80 3.02
N SER A 166 -35.30 -48.43 3.84
CA SER A 166 -34.32 -49.29 4.55
C SER A 166 -32.84 -49.41 4.09
N GLU A 167 -31.99 -48.93 5.02
CA GLU A 167 -30.79 -49.57 5.59
C GLU A 167 -29.54 -49.93 4.75
N THR A 168 -28.44 -49.20 5.04
CA THR A 168 -27.05 -49.68 5.35
C THR A 168 -26.31 -50.61 4.36
N THR A 169 -24.99 -50.55 4.14
CA THR A 169 -23.82 -50.24 5.00
C THR A 169 -22.64 -49.76 4.13
N SER A 170 -21.57 -49.26 4.75
CA SER A 170 -20.22 -49.27 4.15
C SER A 170 -19.14 -49.52 5.20
N THR A 171 -18.09 -50.28 4.87
CA THR A 171 -17.09 -50.85 5.79
C THR A 171 -15.66 -50.44 5.46
N SER A 172 -14.72 -50.60 6.41
CA SER A 172 -13.28 -50.77 6.16
C SER A 172 -12.60 -51.47 7.35
N THR A 173 -11.46 -52.14 7.09
CA THR A 173 -10.81 -53.16 7.95
C THR A 173 -9.31 -52.79 8.15
N SER A 174 -8.56 -53.19 9.19
CA SER A 174 -8.10 -54.56 9.55
C SER A 174 -7.39 -54.53 10.94
N THR A 175 -7.57 -55.44 11.93
CA THR A 175 -7.24 -56.89 12.06
C THR A 175 -5.80 -57.23 12.54
N ILE A 176 -5.63 -57.69 13.80
CA ILE A 176 -4.60 -58.66 14.31
C ILE A 176 -5.22 -59.49 15.47
N THR A 177 -4.69 -60.68 15.78
CA THR A 177 -5.36 -61.82 16.48
C THR A 177 -4.85 -62.19 17.89
N SER A 178 -5.78 -62.52 18.82
CA SER A 178 -5.81 -63.62 19.84
C SER A 178 -4.53 -64.06 20.63
N THR A 179 -4.53 -64.36 21.95
CA THR A 179 -5.24 -65.50 22.63
C THR A 179 -5.23 -65.46 24.20
N THR A 180 -6.36 -65.86 24.83
CA THR A 180 -6.60 -66.53 26.15
C THR A 180 -5.59 -66.55 27.32
N THR A 181 -6.03 -66.16 28.55
CA THR A 181 -6.19 -67.03 29.78
C THR A 181 -6.62 -66.24 31.05
N SER A 182 -7.10 -66.93 32.10
CA SER A 182 -7.55 -66.40 33.43
C SER A 182 -7.03 -67.34 34.57
N PRO A 183 -7.37 -67.23 35.89
CA PRO A 183 -7.98 -66.15 36.72
C PRO A 183 -7.31 -65.92 38.14
N SER A 184 -7.68 -64.84 38.86
CA SER A 184 -7.67 -64.70 40.36
C SER A 184 -8.08 -63.25 40.79
N THR A 185 -9.23 -62.94 41.43
CA THR A 185 -9.70 -63.09 42.84
C THR A 185 -9.14 -62.11 43.90
N SER A 186 -10.06 -61.30 44.50
CA SER A 186 -10.02 -60.68 45.86
C SER A 186 -9.11 -59.45 46.09
N GLU A 187 -9.48 -58.39 46.85
CA GLU A 187 -10.74 -58.07 47.57
C GLU A 187 -10.88 -56.56 47.97
N ILE A 188 -12.01 -56.21 48.61
CA ILE A 188 -12.25 -55.07 49.56
C ILE A 188 -12.47 -53.64 49.00
N THR A 189 -13.77 -53.28 48.88
CA THR A 189 -14.49 -51.98 49.17
C THR A 189 -13.97 -50.59 48.69
N SER A 190 -14.83 -49.58 48.44
CA SER A 190 -16.29 -49.42 48.70
C SER A 190 -17.04 -48.51 47.69
N THR A 191 -18.33 -48.81 47.53
CA THR A 191 -19.53 -48.01 47.12
C THR A 191 -19.45 -46.46 47.13
N SER A 192 -20.25 -45.69 46.35
CA SER A 192 -21.68 -45.92 46.01
C SER A 192 -22.27 -45.17 44.77
N THR A 193 -23.25 -45.82 44.11
CA THR A 193 -24.51 -45.28 43.51
C THR A 193 -24.53 -44.29 42.32
N THR A 194 -24.62 -44.86 41.11
CA THR A 194 -25.79 -44.88 40.15
C THR A 194 -27.15 -44.30 40.62
N SER A 195 -28.13 -43.89 39.79
CA SER A 195 -28.33 -43.82 38.31
C SER A 195 -29.68 -43.18 37.90
N SER A 196 -29.93 -42.99 36.58
CA SER A 196 -31.24 -43.05 35.86
C SER A 196 -32.31 -41.95 36.14
N SER A 197 -33.24 -41.57 35.23
CA SER A 197 -33.58 -41.99 33.84
C SER A 197 -34.41 -40.92 33.08
N SER A 198 -34.79 -41.23 31.83
CA SER A 198 -35.65 -40.55 30.83
C SER A 198 -37.00 -39.94 31.34
N THR A 199 -37.83 -39.20 30.57
CA THR A 199 -38.24 -39.40 29.14
C THR A 199 -39.07 -38.24 28.53
N SER A 200 -38.96 -38.04 27.20
CA SER A 200 -39.98 -37.63 26.20
C SER A 200 -40.83 -36.32 26.22
N SER A 201 -40.81 -35.67 25.04
CA SER A 201 -41.95 -35.19 24.20
C SER A 201 -42.80 -33.93 24.53
N SER A 202 -42.79 -32.97 23.58
CA SER A 202 -43.91 -32.17 22.95
C SER A 202 -45.11 -31.69 23.80
N THR A 203 -45.72 -30.50 23.57
CA THR A 203 -46.16 -29.93 22.27
C THR A 203 -46.45 -28.42 22.34
N THR A 204 -46.59 -27.74 21.20
CA THR A 204 -46.93 -26.31 21.00
C THR A 204 -48.37 -25.91 21.34
N THR A 205 -48.61 -24.66 21.79
CA THR A 205 -49.67 -23.76 21.22
C THR A 205 -49.52 -22.28 21.63
N SER A 206 -50.02 -21.39 20.76
CA SER A 206 -50.34 -19.95 20.85
C SER A 206 -50.69 -19.39 22.25
N ALA A 207 -50.31 -18.16 22.69
CA ALA A 207 -50.17 -16.82 22.10
C ALA A 207 -51.41 -15.89 22.27
N VAL A 208 -51.17 -14.55 22.34
CA VAL A 208 -52.11 -13.42 22.61
C VAL A 208 -52.68 -13.44 24.06
N SER A 209 -52.88 -12.33 24.82
CA SER A 209 -53.04 -10.90 24.48
C SER A 209 -52.53 -9.89 25.54
N SER A 210 -51.87 -8.83 25.08
CA SER A 210 -51.95 -7.41 25.49
C SER A 210 -52.20 -6.93 26.95
N SER A 211 -51.32 -6.02 27.40
CA SER A 211 -51.54 -4.90 28.34
C SER A 211 -51.68 -5.22 29.85
N SER A 212 -51.28 -4.35 30.80
CA SER A 212 -50.91 -2.92 30.70
C SER A 212 -49.86 -2.44 31.74
N THR A 213 -49.36 -1.22 31.54
CA THR A 213 -48.74 -0.30 32.53
C THR A 213 -47.50 -0.72 33.33
N THR A 214 -46.38 -0.14 32.91
CA THR A 214 -45.16 0.22 33.66
C THR A 214 -45.30 0.55 35.16
N SER A 215 -44.34 0.08 35.97
CA SER A 215 -43.70 0.86 37.06
C SER A 215 -42.37 0.26 37.54
N SER A 216 -41.27 0.96 37.25
CA SER A 216 -39.93 1.03 37.88
C SER A 216 -39.27 -0.17 38.61
N SER A 217 -37.98 -0.38 38.29
CA SER A 217 -36.86 -0.83 39.17
C SER A 217 -37.07 -2.06 40.07
N THR A 218 -36.33 -3.18 39.88
CA THR A 218 -34.88 -3.28 40.17
C THR A 218 -34.32 -4.56 39.56
N THR A 219 -33.19 -4.50 38.86
CA THR A 219 -32.54 -5.67 38.23
C THR A 219 -31.39 -6.20 39.08
N THR A 220 -31.51 -7.45 39.55
CA THR A 220 -30.43 -8.16 40.25
C THR A 220 -30.07 -9.44 39.50
N SER A 221 -28.80 -9.56 39.09
CA SER A 221 -28.07 -10.77 38.68
C SER A 221 -28.86 -12.01 38.22
N THR A 222 -28.77 -12.34 36.93
CA THR A 222 -28.89 -13.73 36.45
C THR A 222 -27.54 -14.19 35.90
N THR A 223 -26.92 -15.15 36.56
CA THR A 223 -25.65 -15.77 36.13
C THR A 223 -25.87 -16.66 34.91
N SER A 224 -25.31 -16.29 33.76
CA SER A 224 -25.24 -17.14 32.58
C SER A 224 -24.19 -18.23 32.75
N SER A 225 -24.52 -19.48 32.41
CA SER A 225 -23.60 -20.62 32.50
C SER A 225 -22.49 -20.55 31.44
N SER A 226 -21.25 -20.87 31.83
CA SER A 226 -20.08 -20.86 30.95
C SER A 226 -20.16 -21.91 29.84
N SER A 227 -20.33 -21.46 28.59
CA SER A 227 -19.92 -22.23 27.42
C SER A 227 -18.41 -22.07 27.20
N THR A 228 -17.65 -23.15 27.32
CA THR A 228 -16.21 -23.15 27.02
C THR A 228 -15.99 -23.10 25.50
N THR A 229 -16.06 -21.90 24.92
CA THR A 229 -15.53 -21.62 23.59
C THR A 229 -14.01 -21.61 23.66
N THR A 230 -13.35 -22.46 22.90
CA THR A 230 -11.90 -22.37 22.68
C THR A 230 -11.62 -21.13 21.83
N SER A 231 -11.22 -20.03 22.47
CA SER A 231 -10.95 -18.76 21.79
C SER A 231 -9.79 -18.89 20.80
N ALA A 232 -10.08 -18.72 19.51
CA ALA A 232 -9.05 -18.37 18.53
C ALA A 232 -8.74 -16.88 18.73
N CYS A 233 -7.65 -16.57 19.44
CA CYS A 233 -7.32 -15.21 19.90
C CYS A 233 -5.81 -14.94 19.77
N ASN A 234 -5.25 -15.28 18.60
CA ASN A 234 -3.83 -15.12 18.24
C ASN A 234 -3.69 -14.26 16.96
N SER A 235 -4.61 -13.32 16.76
CA SER A 235 -4.67 -12.42 15.62
C SER A 235 -4.80 -10.98 16.11
N PHE A 236 -3.99 -10.08 15.55
CA PHE A 236 -4.17 -8.64 15.71
C PHE A 236 -5.48 -8.17 15.08
N HIS A 237 -5.90 -6.96 15.42
CA HIS A 237 -6.91 -6.23 14.66
C HIS A 237 -6.38 -5.79 13.29
N ASP A 238 -7.27 -5.36 12.39
CA ASP A 238 -6.89 -4.83 11.08
C ASP A 238 -5.96 -3.61 11.23
N GLN A 239 -4.92 -3.52 10.40
CA GLN A 239 -3.95 -2.43 10.51
C GLN A 239 -4.60 -1.07 10.23
N THR A 240 -4.20 -0.04 10.98
CA THR A 240 -4.51 1.36 10.66
C THR A 240 -3.22 2.06 10.23
N THR A 241 -3.29 2.81 9.13
CA THR A 241 -2.12 3.49 8.55
C THR A 241 -2.22 4.99 8.80
N TYR A 242 -1.11 5.62 9.15
CA TYR A 242 -1.02 7.07 9.41
C TYR A 242 0.06 7.68 8.52
N SER A 243 -0.33 8.61 7.66
CA SER A 243 0.60 9.37 6.83
C SER A 243 1.46 10.29 7.69
N VAL A 244 2.77 10.19 7.49
CA VAL A 244 3.78 11.08 8.06
C VAL A 244 4.58 11.74 6.94
N ASP A 245 5.52 12.61 7.30
CA ASP A 245 6.40 13.31 6.37
C ASP A 245 7.47 12.36 5.75
N THR A 246 8.22 12.84 4.75
CA THR A 246 9.00 11.97 3.82
C THR A 246 10.13 11.16 4.46
N ASP A 247 10.21 9.88 4.09
CA ASP A 247 11.23 8.89 4.48
C ASP A 247 11.34 8.69 6.02
N PRO A 248 10.32 8.17 6.70
CA PRO A 248 10.35 7.95 8.15
C PRO A 248 11.27 6.78 8.53
N GLU A 249 12.39 7.07 9.19
CA GLU A 249 13.48 6.11 9.47
C GLU A 249 13.46 5.55 10.91
N ALA A 250 12.87 6.26 11.87
CA ALA A 250 12.73 5.82 13.26
C ALA A 250 11.41 6.25 13.91
N VAL A 251 10.82 5.37 14.74
CA VAL A 251 9.64 5.67 15.58
C VAL A 251 9.94 5.49 17.07
N SER A 252 9.28 6.30 17.89
CA SER A 252 9.24 6.21 19.36
C SER A 252 7.84 6.50 19.87
N VAL A 253 7.56 6.10 21.11
CA VAL A 253 6.27 6.28 21.78
C VAL A 253 6.46 6.83 23.18
N ALA A 254 5.66 7.82 23.54
CA ALA A 254 5.60 8.41 24.88
C ALA A 254 4.32 9.26 24.99
N ASP A 255 3.78 9.41 26.20
CA ASP A 255 2.82 10.48 26.47
C ASP A 255 3.58 11.83 26.49
N VAL A 256 3.42 12.65 25.44
CA VAL A 256 4.09 13.97 25.37
C VAL A 256 3.16 15.12 25.70
N ASN A 257 1.88 14.82 25.97
CA ASN A 257 0.85 15.81 26.25
C ASN A 257 0.35 15.79 27.71
N ASN A 258 0.71 14.73 28.45
CA ASN A 258 0.37 14.38 29.83
C ASN A 258 -1.11 14.02 30.05
N ASP A 259 -1.76 13.31 29.09
CA ASP A 259 -3.12 12.79 29.24
C ASP A 259 -3.23 11.27 29.51
N ASN A 260 -2.08 10.60 29.71
CA ASN A 260 -1.89 9.17 30.01
C ASN A 260 -2.15 8.23 28.82
N LYS A 261 -1.91 8.70 27.59
CA LYS A 261 -1.88 7.87 26.38
C LYS A 261 -0.51 7.97 25.71
N PRO A 262 0.01 6.88 25.12
CA PRO A 262 1.22 6.98 24.31
C PRO A 262 0.91 7.65 22.96
N ASP A 263 1.52 8.81 22.74
CA ASP A 263 1.60 9.49 21.44
C ASP A 263 2.69 8.85 20.58
N ILE A 264 2.64 9.06 19.26
CA ILE A 264 3.64 8.57 18.29
C ILE A 264 4.59 9.72 17.88
N ILE A 265 5.89 9.44 17.89
CA ILE A 265 6.95 10.38 17.51
C ILE A 265 7.81 9.72 16.42
N VAL A 266 7.97 10.37 15.26
CA VAL A 266 8.65 9.80 14.07
C VAL A 266 9.72 10.74 13.55
N ALA A 267 10.91 10.22 13.25
CA ALA A 267 12.00 10.96 12.60
C ALA A 267 11.94 10.79 11.08
N ASN A 268 11.79 11.90 10.35
CA ASN A 268 11.58 11.91 8.90
C ASN A 268 12.87 12.36 8.20
N TRP A 269 13.52 11.43 7.51
CA TRP A 269 14.93 11.50 7.14
C TRP A 269 15.19 12.58 6.09
N VAL A 270 14.43 12.63 5.00
CA VAL A 270 14.69 13.59 3.91
C VAL A 270 14.17 14.99 4.25
N SER A 271 13.01 15.12 4.90
CA SER A 271 12.42 16.43 5.21
C SER A 271 13.14 17.21 6.32
N SER A 272 13.97 16.51 7.11
CA SER A 272 14.65 17.05 8.29
C SER A 272 13.68 17.58 9.37
N LYS A 273 12.59 16.84 9.58
CA LYS A 273 11.60 17.09 10.63
C LYS A 273 11.43 15.87 11.55
N VAL A 274 10.82 16.12 12.71
CA VAL A 274 10.16 15.09 13.54
C VAL A 274 8.66 15.34 13.52
N SER A 275 7.88 14.29 13.29
CA SER A 275 6.42 14.30 13.38
C SER A 275 5.95 13.81 14.75
N VAL A 276 4.96 14.48 15.32
CA VAL A 276 4.29 14.12 16.58
C VAL A 276 2.81 13.93 16.30
N LEU A 277 2.28 12.74 16.59
CA LEU A 277 0.89 12.36 16.37
C LEU A 277 0.24 12.04 17.72
N LEU A 278 -0.71 12.89 18.14
CA LEU A 278 -1.32 12.78 19.47
C LEU A 278 -2.48 11.77 19.51
N ASN A 279 -2.48 10.88 20.50
CA ASN A 279 -3.41 9.76 20.61
C ASN A 279 -4.80 10.20 21.12
N THR A 280 -5.87 9.80 20.43
CA THR A 280 -7.24 10.16 20.85
C THR A 280 -7.77 9.29 22.00
N GLY A 281 -7.16 8.13 22.27
CA GLY A 281 -7.47 7.24 23.40
C GLY A 281 -8.24 5.98 23.02
N ASN A 282 -8.13 5.54 21.76
CA ASN A 282 -8.88 4.42 21.19
C ASN A 282 -8.12 3.76 20.02
N GLY A 283 -6.79 3.82 20.03
CA GLY A 283 -5.92 3.32 18.95
C GLY A 283 -5.86 4.22 17.71
N THR A 284 -6.51 5.39 17.72
CA THR A 284 -6.43 6.36 16.63
C THR A 284 -5.67 7.63 17.02
N PHE A 285 -5.08 8.28 16.01
CA PHE A 285 -4.21 9.43 16.20
C PHE A 285 -4.71 10.67 15.47
N SER A 286 -4.36 11.83 16.03
CA SER A 286 -4.56 13.15 15.44
C SER A 286 -3.61 13.37 14.26
N ALA A 287 -3.94 14.30 13.37
CA ALA A 287 -3.04 14.73 12.30
C ALA A 287 -1.68 15.20 12.86
N GLN A 288 -0.60 14.89 12.13
CA GLN A 288 0.76 15.16 12.59
C GLN A 288 1.03 16.65 12.84
N THR A 289 1.76 16.94 13.92
CA THR A 289 2.42 18.23 14.14
C THR A 289 3.92 18.07 13.90
N GLU A 290 4.49 18.93 13.06
CA GLU A 290 5.88 18.80 12.61
C GLU A 290 6.82 19.78 13.31
N TYR A 291 8.04 19.32 13.63
CA TYR A 291 9.10 20.11 14.22
C TYR A 291 10.38 20.01 13.39
N ILE A 292 10.92 21.14 12.94
CA ILE A 292 12.17 21.20 12.17
C ILE A 292 13.35 20.88 13.08
N VAL A 293 14.24 20.00 12.60
CA VAL A 293 15.43 19.53 13.32
C VAL A 293 16.69 19.64 12.44
N GLY A 294 17.83 19.14 12.92
CA GLY A 294 19.05 19.05 12.13
C GLY A 294 18.91 18.12 10.92
N GLY A 295 19.72 18.37 9.89
CA GLY A 295 19.67 17.64 8.63
C GLY A 295 19.81 16.12 8.78
N TYR A 296 18.88 15.39 8.17
CA TYR A 296 18.80 13.92 8.13
C TYR A 296 18.70 13.25 9.52
N PRO A 297 17.58 13.46 10.25
CA PRO A 297 17.30 12.78 11.51
C PRO A 297 17.05 11.28 11.27
N ILE A 298 17.69 10.42 12.05
CA ILE A 298 17.74 8.96 11.80
C ILE A 298 17.42 8.12 13.05
N SER A 299 17.44 8.73 14.23
CA SER A 299 17.02 8.09 15.48
C SER A 299 16.47 9.14 16.43
N VAL A 300 15.37 8.80 17.08
CA VAL A 300 14.68 9.62 18.09
C VAL A 300 14.57 8.83 19.38
N ALA A 301 14.64 9.52 20.50
CA ALA A 301 14.33 9.03 21.85
C ALA A 301 13.52 10.10 22.59
N VAL A 302 12.67 9.69 23.53
CA VAL A 302 11.73 10.60 24.21
C VAL A 302 11.78 10.38 25.72
N VAL A 303 12.21 11.39 26.48
CA VAL A 303 12.39 11.33 27.94
C VAL A 303 12.55 12.75 28.51
N ASP A 304 12.11 12.99 29.74
CA ASP A 304 12.35 14.25 30.44
C ASP A 304 13.85 14.41 30.76
N VAL A 305 14.52 15.40 30.18
CA VAL A 305 15.95 15.71 30.44
C VAL A 305 16.16 16.96 31.30
N ASN A 306 15.07 17.57 31.79
CA ASN A 306 15.08 18.84 32.50
C ASN A 306 14.42 18.79 33.90
N SER A 307 13.76 17.67 34.23
CA SER A 307 13.04 17.36 35.47
C SER A 307 11.76 18.16 35.73
N ASP A 308 11.06 18.60 34.68
CA ASP A 308 9.73 19.26 34.80
C ASP A 308 8.52 18.32 34.62
N ASN A 309 8.75 17.02 34.42
CA ASN A 309 7.77 15.95 34.21
C ASN A 309 7.00 16.06 32.88
N LYS A 310 7.71 16.46 31.81
CA LYS A 310 7.24 16.35 30.44
C LYS A 310 8.33 15.64 29.62
N PRO A 311 8.02 14.58 28.85
CA PRO A 311 9.03 13.96 28.00
C PRO A 311 9.48 14.90 26.87
N ASP A 312 10.80 15.16 26.83
CA ASP A 312 11.49 15.95 25.80
C ASP A 312 11.87 15.05 24.61
N ILE A 313 12.03 15.61 23.41
CA ILE A 313 12.45 14.86 22.21
C ILE A 313 13.95 15.04 21.96
N ILE A 314 14.68 13.93 21.85
CA ILE A 314 16.13 13.88 21.57
C ILE A 314 16.32 13.21 20.21
N VAL A 315 17.05 13.86 19.29
CA VAL A 315 17.18 13.43 17.88
C VAL A 315 18.64 13.36 17.43
N ALA A 316 19.05 12.23 16.84
CA ALA A 316 20.34 12.08 16.16
C ALA A 316 20.24 12.57 14.71
N ASN A 317 20.96 13.65 14.38
CA ASN A 317 20.91 14.32 13.07
C ASN A 317 22.17 13.95 12.26
N SER A 318 22.06 12.93 11.39
CA SER A 318 23.20 12.22 10.80
C SER A 318 24.12 13.10 9.95
N VAL A 319 23.58 13.88 9.02
CA VAL A 319 24.36 14.77 8.14
C VAL A 319 24.80 16.03 8.88
N ALA A 320 24.06 16.46 9.89
CA ALA A 320 24.41 17.61 10.72
C ALA A 320 25.46 17.31 11.81
N ASN A 321 25.85 16.04 12.01
CA ASN A 321 26.86 15.55 12.96
C ASN A 321 26.64 16.05 14.40
N ASN A 322 25.37 16.13 14.81
CA ASN A 322 24.96 16.54 16.14
C ASN A 322 23.77 15.70 16.64
N VAL A 323 23.61 15.67 17.95
CA VAL A 323 22.34 15.35 18.59
C VAL A 323 21.64 16.65 18.93
N GLY A 324 20.31 16.70 18.87
CA GLY A 324 19.54 17.89 19.20
C GLY A 324 18.33 17.60 20.07
N VAL A 325 18.12 18.47 21.06
CA VAL A 325 17.12 18.35 22.13
C VAL A 325 16.04 19.39 21.92
N LEU A 326 14.78 18.96 21.85
CA LEU A 326 13.60 19.80 21.78
C LEU A 326 12.86 19.69 23.13
N LEU A 327 12.94 20.74 23.94
CA LEU A 327 12.31 20.73 25.26
C LEU A 327 10.79 20.91 25.14
N ASN A 328 10.02 20.12 25.87
CA ASN A 328 8.56 20.10 25.83
C ASN A 328 7.99 21.31 26.58
N ALA A 329 7.30 22.22 25.88
CA ALA A 329 6.62 23.34 26.50
C ALA A 329 5.41 22.89 27.31
N GLY A 330 4.76 21.79 26.89
CA GLY A 330 3.56 21.19 27.46
C GLY A 330 2.55 20.84 26.36
N SER A 331 1.62 19.93 26.66
CA SER A 331 0.50 19.56 25.76
C SER A 331 0.95 19.13 24.35
N GLY A 332 2.06 18.38 24.24
CA GLY A 332 2.61 17.91 22.96
C GLY A 332 3.29 18.99 22.11
N THR A 333 3.53 20.18 22.68
CA THR A 333 4.18 21.30 21.98
C THR A 333 5.64 21.45 22.38
N PHE A 334 6.53 21.55 21.38
CA PHE A 334 7.98 21.54 21.60
C PHE A 334 8.66 22.86 21.23
N ASN A 335 9.70 23.21 22.00
CA ASN A 335 10.58 24.34 21.73
C ASN A 335 11.55 24.03 20.58
N ALA A 336 12.13 25.08 19.99
CA ALA A 336 13.15 24.96 18.95
C ALA A 336 14.38 24.17 19.44
N GLN A 337 14.92 23.31 18.56
CA GLN A 337 15.98 22.37 18.89
C GLN A 337 17.27 23.06 19.34
N THR A 338 17.81 22.64 20.49
CA THR A 338 19.17 22.97 20.95
C THR A 338 20.13 21.82 20.58
N THR A 339 21.19 22.10 19.83
CA THR A 339 22.08 21.07 19.26
C THR A 339 23.44 20.96 19.94
N TYR A 340 23.95 19.74 20.08
CA TYR A 340 25.24 19.39 20.68
C TYR A 340 26.05 18.54 19.70
N SER A 341 27.29 18.95 19.39
CA SER A 341 28.15 18.23 18.44
C SER A 341 28.60 16.87 19.00
N VAL A 342 28.43 15.82 18.19
CA VAL A 342 28.78 14.43 18.53
C VAL A 342 29.90 13.93 17.60
N GLY A 343 30.03 12.61 17.38
CA GLY A 343 30.90 12.10 16.33
C GLY A 343 30.30 12.28 14.93
N THR A 344 30.96 11.74 13.92
CA THR A 344 30.51 11.83 12.53
C THR A 344 29.47 10.76 12.17
N TYR A 345 28.41 11.19 11.48
CA TYR A 345 27.24 10.38 11.11
C TYR A 345 26.62 9.63 12.31
N PRO A 346 26.09 10.37 13.31
CA PRO A 346 25.33 9.77 14.40
C PRO A 346 24.09 9.06 13.85
N ILE A 347 23.84 7.84 14.32
CA ILE A 347 22.83 6.93 13.74
C ILE A 347 21.85 6.35 14.75
N SER A 348 22.23 6.27 16.03
CA SER A 348 21.34 5.82 17.11
C SER A 348 21.64 6.61 18.38
N VAL A 349 20.59 7.01 19.10
CA VAL A 349 20.67 7.66 20.42
C VAL A 349 19.93 6.84 21.47
N ALA A 350 20.53 6.75 22.66
CA ALA A 350 19.93 6.25 23.89
C ALA A 350 20.12 7.30 24.99
N VAL A 351 19.23 7.33 25.99
CA VAL A 351 19.25 8.35 27.04
C VAL A 351 18.98 7.69 28.40
N VAL A 352 19.93 7.79 29.33
CA VAL A 352 19.83 7.26 30.71
C VAL A 352 20.86 7.94 31.60
N ASP A 353 20.62 8.02 32.91
CA ASP A 353 21.65 8.44 33.86
C ASP A 353 22.77 7.39 33.92
N VAL A 354 23.99 7.75 33.51
CA VAL A 354 25.17 6.86 33.56
C VAL A 354 26.16 7.23 34.68
N ASN A 355 25.84 8.24 35.49
CA ASN A 355 26.73 8.81 36.50
C ASN A 355 26.15 8.81 37.93
N SER A 356 24.87 8.43 38.08
CA SER A 356 24.08 8.34 39.31
C SER A 356 23.76 9.68 39.99
N ASP A 357 23.64 10.77 39.23
CA ASP A 357 23.18 12.08 39.74
C ASP A 357 21.69 12.39 39.49
N ASN A 358 20.94 11.41 38.96
CA ASN A 358 19.50 11.41 38.65
C ASN A 358 19.10 12.32 37.48
N LYS A 359 20.00 12.51 36.51
CA LYS A 359 19.72 13.23 35.26
C LYS A 359 19.98 12.31 34.07
N PRO A 360 19.05 12.15 33.13
CA PRO A 360 19.32 11.34 31.95
C PRO A 360 20.41 11.98 31.07
N ASP A 361 21.51 11.25 30.90
CA ASP A 361 22.64 11.59 30.03
C ASP A 361 22.38 11.08 28.60
N ILE A 362 22.97 11.70 27.58
CA ILE A 362 22.78 11.30 26.17
C ILE A 362 23.96 10.44 25.68
N ILE A 363 23.65 9.28 25.09
CA ILE A 363 24.60 8.32 24.53
C ILE A 363 24.30 8.15 23.02
N VAL A 364 25.30 8.33 22.15
CA VAL A 364 25.11 8.35 20.68
C VAL A 364 26.13 7.46 19.96
N ALA A 365 25.66 6.55 19.12
CA ALA A 365 26.49 5.77 18.20
C ALA A 365 26.84 6.59 16.94
N ASN A 366 28.14 6.75 16.65
CA ASN A 366 28.63 7.54 15.52
C ASN A 366 29.25 6.64 14.44
N TYR A 367 28.46 6.32 13.41
CA TYR A 367 28.77 5.31 12.40
C TYR A 367 30.11 5.53 11.69
N ASN A 368 30.42 6.76 11.29
CA ASN A 368 31.65 7.08 10.55
C ASN A 368 32.85 7.38 11.45
N SER A 369 32.64 7.64 12.75
CA SER A 369 33.72 7.86 13.72
C SER A 369 34.17 6.58 14.44
N ASN A 370 33.42 5.48 14.33
CA ASN A 370 33.69 4.21 15.02
C ASN A 370 33.84 4.41 16.55
N ASN A 371 32.99 5.29 17.11
CA ASN A 371 32.97 5.61 18.53
C ASN A 371 31.52 5.85 19.01
N VAL A 372 31.35 5.81 20.33
CA VAL A 372 30.14 6.26 21.02
C VAL A 372 30.46 7.57 21.75
N SER A 373 29.59 8.57 21.61
CA SER A 373 29.65 9.82 22.37
C SER A 373 28.78 9.71 23.62
N VAL A 374 29.30 10.14 24.77
CA VAL A 374 28.56 10.29 26.03
C VAL A 374 28.55 11.77 26.40
N LEU A 375 27.36 12.35 26.57
CA LEU A 375 27.14 13.74 26.89
C LEU A 375 26.43 13.81 28.24
N LEU A 376 27.16 14.23 29.28
CA LEU A 376 26.63 14.28 30.65
C LEU A 376 25.73 15.50 30.85
N ASN A 377 24.55 15.31 31.42
CA ASN A 377 23.53 16.34 31.64
C ASN A 377 23.89 17.25 32.83
N THR A 378 23.69 18.56 32.71
CA THR A 378 23.94 19.49 33.82
C THR A 378 22.73 19.63 34.75
N GLY A 379 21.52 19.30 34.30
CA GLY A 379 20.28 19.29 35.09
C GLY A 379 19.22 20.30 34.66
N SER A 380 19.21 20.68 33.38
CA SER A 380 18.24 21.64 32.82
C SER A 380 18.04 21.44 31.30
N GLY A 381 18.06 20.19 30.83
CA GLY A 381 18.05 19.88 29.39
C GLY A 381 19.31 20.35 28.64
N THR A 382 20.39 20.66 29.37
CA THR A 382 21.64 21.17 28.82
C THR A 382 22.81 20.25 29.15
N PHE A 383 23.68 20.02 28.17
CA PHE A 383 24.66 18.94 28.22
C PHE A 383 26.10 19.44 28.13
N ASN A 384 27.00 18.71 28.79
CA ASN A 384 28.44 18.91 28.67
C ASN A 384 28.95 18.49 27.29
N ALA A 385 30.17 18.92 26.94
CA ALA A 385 30.85 18.46 25.74
C ALA A 385 31.06 16.93 25.79
N GLN A 386 30.92 16.28 24.63
CA GLN A 386 31.04 14.82 24.49
C GLN A 386 32.36 14.24 25.02
N ILE A 387 32.25 13.10 25.70
CA ILE A 387 33.34 12.16 25.96
C ILE A 387 33.18 11.00 24.98
N THR A 388 34.22 10.64 24.23
CA THR A 388 34.13 9.61 23.18
C THR A 388 34.84 8.32 23.56
N TYR A 389 34.16 7.19 23.39
CA TYR A 389 34.70 5.84 23.58
C TYR A 389 34.79 5.13 22.23
N SER A 390 36.00 4.70 21.84
CA SER A 390 36.19 3.94 20.58
C SER A 390 35.53 2.57 20.66
N VAL A 391 34.81 2.20 19.60
CA VAL A 391 34.05 0.93 19.52
C VAL A 391 34.46 0.13 18.27
N GLY A 392 33.66 -0.87 17.88
CA GLY A 392 33.85 -1.58 16.62
C GLY A 392 33.59 -0.70 15.40
N THR A 393 33.87 -1.23 14.20
CA THR A 393 33.62 -0.49 12.96
C THR A 393 32.13 -0.38 12.64
N ASN A 394 31.72 0.82 12.23
CA ASN A 394 30.37 1.17 11.82
C ASN A 394 29.29 0.84 12.88
N PRO A 395 29.36 1.45 14.08
CA PRO A 395 28.32 1.28 15.10
C PRO A 395 26.97 1.80 14.57
N TYR A 396 25.92 1.00 14.71
CA TYR A 396 24.60 1.24 14.10
C TYR A 396 23.51 1.49 15.16
N SER A 397 23.49 0.72 16.24
CA SER A 397 22.51 0.84 17.33
C SER A 397 23.22 0.82 18.68
N VAL A 398 22.76 1.64 19.62
CA VAL A 398 23.22 1.67 21.01
C VAL A 398 22.03 1.57 21.97
N THR A 399 22.24 0.86 23.08
CA THR A 399 21.33 0.80 24.23
C THR A 399 22.16 0.73 25.51
N VAL A 400 21.55 1.01 26.66
CA VAL A 400 22.29 1.16 27.93
C VAL A 400 21.50 0.54 29.09
N VAL A 401 22.10 -0.42 29.79
CA VAL A 401 21.47 -1.24 30.83
C VAL A 401 22.54 -1.96 31.66
N ASP A 402 22.29 -2.19 32.95
CA ASP A 402 23.20 -2.97 33.79
C ASP A 402 23.20 -4.45 33.36
N VAL A 403 24.33 -4.95 32.84
CA VAL A 403 24.47 -6.36 32.43
C VAL A 403 25.31 -7.20 33.40
N ASN A 404 25.77 -6.60 34.49
CA ASN A 404 26.71 -7.20 35.44
C ASN A 404 26.19 -7.28 36.89
N SER A 405 25.03 -6.66 37.15
CA SER A 405 24.32 -6.57 38.43
C SER A 405 25.05 -5.73 39.50
N ASP A 406 25.83 -4.73 39.10
CA ASP A 406 26.45 -3.75 40.02
C ASP A 406 25.71 -2.39 40.10
N THR A 407 24.49 -2.32 39.55
CA THR A 407 23.54 -1.20 39.57
C THR A 407 23.93 0.02 38.72
N LYS A 408 24.84 -0.15 37.75
CA LYS A 408 25.26 0.91 36.82
C LYS A 408 24.87 0.54 35.39
N PRO A 409 24.21 1.44 34.63
CA PRO A 409 23.92 1.17 33.24
C PRO A 409 25.21 1.05 32.40
N ASP A 410 25.43 -0.11 31.78
CA ASP A 410 26.54 -0.42 30.88
C ASP A 410 26.15 -0.11 29.42
N ILE A 411 27.09 0.34 28.59
CA ILE A 411 26.80 0.63 27.16
C ILE A 411 26.92 -0.65 26.33
N ILE A 412 25.88 -0.93 25.54
CA ILE A 412 25.81 -2.03 24.57
C ILE A 412 25.67 -1.43 23.18
N VAL A 413 26.58 -1.79 22.26
CA VAL A 413 26.66 -1.20 20.92
C VAL A 413 26.77 -2.26 19.84
N VAL A 414 25.94 -2.17 18.81
CA VAL A 414 25.96 -3.03 17.63
C VAL A 414 26.91 -2.46 16.58
N ASN A 415 27.95 -3.19 16.22
CA ASN A 415 28.97 -2.75 15.27
C ASN A 415 28.78 -3.45 13.92
N SER A 416 27.99 -2.82 13.04
CA SER A 416 27.55 -3.39 11.76
C SER A 416 28.70 -3.82 10.84
N GLY A 417 29.79 -3.06 10.82
CA GLY A 417 30.97 -3.34 10.00
C GLY A 417 31.95 -4.33 10.64
N ALA A 418 31.85 -4.55 11.96
CA ALA A 418 32.68 -5.50 12.70
C ALA A 418 31.99 -6.85 12.96
N ASN A 419 30.69 -6.97 12.64
CA ASN A 419 29.85 -8.15 12.87
C ASN A 419 29.89 -8.62 14.33
N ASN A 420 29.81 -7.67 15.28
CA ASN A 420 29.84 -7.96 16.71
C ASN A 420 28.94 -7.01 17.52
N VAL A 421 28.61 -7.44 18.72
CA VAL A 421 28.12 -6.57 19.80
C VAL A 421 29.29 -6.22 20.71
N GLY A 422 29.41 -4.94 21.03
CA GLY A 422 30.31 -4.40 22.04
C GLY A 422 29.60 -4.19 23.37
N VAL A 423 30.25 -4.55 24.47
CA VAL A 423 29.81 -4.24 25.83
C VAL A 423 30.91 -3.44 26.52
N LEU A 424 30.58 -2.25 27.00
CA LEU A 424 31.47 -1.32 27.70
C LEU A 424 30.95 -1.14 29.14
N LEU A 425 31.61 -1.78 30.11
CA LEU A 425 31.17 -1.77 31.51
C LEU A 425 31.43 -0.41 32.18
N ASN A 426 30.46 0.11 32.93
CA ASN A 426 30.48 1.43 33.56
C ASN A 426 31.25 1.42 34.90
N ALA A 427 32.10 2.42 35.13
CA ALA A 427 32.78 2.58 36.41
C ALA A 427 31.84 3.11 37.52
N GLY A 428 30.75 3.80 37.17
CA GLY A 428 29.76 4.37 38.09
C GLY A 428 29.90 5.88 38.27
N ASN A 429 30.36 6.58 37.24
CA ASN A 429 30.62 8.02 37.23
C ASN A 429 30.58 8.61 35.81
N GLY A 430 29.83 7.98 34.89
CA GLY A 430 29.81 8.34 33.46
C GLY A 430 31.11 7.99 32.70
N THR A 431 31.99 7.16 33.27
CA THR A 431 33.19 6.66 32.56
C THR A 431 33.16 5.16 32.36
N PHE A 432 33.60 4.71 31.17
CA PHE A 432 33.42 3.33 30.72
C PHE A 432 34.75 2.62 30.46
N ASN A 433 34.76 1.32 30.70
CA ASN A 433 35.85 0.42 30.36
C ASN A 433 35.92 0.16 28.84
N GLY A 434 37.06 -0.37 28.38
CA GLY A 434 37.24 -0.77 26.99
C GLY A 434 36.28 -1.88 26.56
N GLN A 435 35.81 -1.82 25.32
CA GLN A 435 34.82 -2.75 24.76
C GLN A 435 35.26 -4.22 24.81
N THR A 436 34.43 -5.06 25.43
CA THR A 436 34.44 -6.52 25.22
C THR A 436 33.57 -6.85 24.00
N ASN A 437 34.03 -7.78 23.16
CA ASN A 437 33.42 -8.07 21.86
C ASN A 437 32.79 -9.47 21.82
N TYR A 438 31.52 -9.54 21.40
CA TYR A 438 30.80 -10.78 21.17
C TYR A 438 30.44 -10.89 19.68
N PRO A 439 31.06 -11.81 18.91
CA PRO A 439 30.75 -11.99 17.50
C PRO A 439 29.28 -12.37 17.29
N VAL A 440 28.65 -11.79 16.26
CA VAL A 440 27.26 -12.08 15.88
C VAL A 440 27.14 -12.36 14.37
N GLY A 441 25.92 -12.32 13.83
CA GLY A 441 25.66 -12.47 12.40
C GLY A 441 26.22 -11.32 11.55
N ILE A 442 26.10 -11.45 10.23
CA ILE A 442 26.61 -10.47 9.27
C ILE A 442 25.71 -9.24 9.24
N TYR A 443 26.32 -8.04 9.23
CA TYR A 443 25.67 -6.74 9.28
C TYR A 443 24.57 -6.65 10.37
N PRO A 444 24.92 -6.73 11.66
CA PRO A 444 23.97 -6.47 12.73
C PRO A 444 23.59 -4.99 12.75
N TYR A 445 22.29 -4.69 12.87
CA TYR A 445 21.75 -3.33 12.74
C TYR A 445 21.13 -2.82 14.05
N SER A 446 20.23 -3.59 14.69
CA SER A 446 19.49 -3.19 15.89
C SER A 446 19.71 -4.17 17.05
N VAL A 447 19.72 -3.65 18.27
CA VAL A 447 19.74 -4.44 19.52
C VAL A 447 18.55 -4.10 20.41
N ALA A 448 17.98 -5.13 21.03
CA ALA A 448 17.07 -5.03 22.17
C ALA A 448 17.63 -5.88 23.33
N VAL A 449 17.28 -5.56 24.57
CA VAL A 449 17.84 -6.22 25.75
C VAL A 449 16.76 -6.47 26.81
N VAL A 450 16.63 -7.72 27.24
CA VAL A 450 15.59 -8.20 28.17
C VAL A 450 16.03 -9.55 28.75
N ASP A 451 15.52 -9.95 29.90
CA ASP A 451 15.60 -11.35 30.34
C ASP A 451 14.66 -12.23 29.49
N VAL A 452 15.20 -13.04 28.57
CA VAL A 452 14.38 -13.95 27.72
C VAL A 452 14.18 -15.34 28.33
N ASN A 453 14.85 -15.63 29.45
CA ASN A 453 14.99 -16.99 30.00
C ASN A 453 14.46 -17.14 31.45
N SER A 454 14.07 -16.04 32.08
CA SER A 454 13.57 -15.90 33.45
C SER A 454 14.61 -16.20 34.56
N ASP A 455 15.90 -15.97 34.30
CA ASP A 455 16.97 -16.07 35.32
C ASP A 455 17.40 -14.72 35.93
N THR A 456 16.62 -13.66 35.69
CA THR A 456 16.75 -12.28 36.18
C THR A 456 17.93 -11.48 35.63
N LYS A 457 18.51 -11.91 34.50
CA LYS A 457 19.61 -11.21 33.84
C LYS A 457 19.18 -10.69 32.46
N PRO A 458 19.55 -9.46 32.07
CA PRO A 458 19.29 -8.98 30.73
C PRO A 458 20.16 -9.69 29.68
N ASP A 459 19.51 -10.41 28.77
CA ASP A 459 20.06 -11.07 27.58
C ASP A 459 20.02 -10.13 26.36
N ILE A 460 20.94 -10.32 25.40
CA ILE A 460 21.05 -9.46 24.21
C ILE A 460 20.37 -10.09 22.99
N ILE A 461 19.46 -9.35 22.36
CA ILE A 461 18.76 -9.72 21.12
C ILE A 461 19.24 -8.82 19.98
N VAL A 462 19.57 -9.39 18.82
CA VAL A 462 20.21 -8.65 17.71
C VAL A 462 19.57 -8.92 16.35
N ALA A 463 19.18 -7.89 15.60
CA ALA A 463 18.79 -8.00 14.20
C ALA A 463 20.02 -8.09 13.27
N ASN A 464 20.26 -9.24 12.64
CA ASN A 464 21.40 -9.44 11.72
C ASN A 464 20.93 -9.30 10.26
N SER A 465 20.88 -8.05 9.77
CA SER A 465 20.40 -7.67 8.43
C SER A 465 21.00 -8.54 7.32
N GLY A 466 22.33 -8.63 7.27
CA GLY A 466 23.07 -9.36 6.24
C GLY A 466 23.01 -10.88 6.35
N ALA A 467 22.47 -11.42 7.44
CA ALA A 467 22.34 -12.85 7.69
C ALA A 467 20.88 -13.32 7.83
N ASN A 468 19.90 -12.43 7.64
CA ASN A 468 18.45 -12.70 7.68
C ASN A 468 18.01 -13.51 8.92
N ASN A 469 18.56 -13.18 10.09
CA ASN A 469 18.24 -13.83 11.36
C ASN A 469 18.27 -12.86 12.55
N VAL A 470 17.51 -13.19 13.59
CA VAL A 470 17.68 -12.62 14.93
C VAL A 470 18.66 -13.48 15.72
N GLY A 471 19.56 -12.83 16.45
CA GLY A 471 20.45 -13.43 17.42
C GLY A 471 19.97 -13.28 18.85
N VAL A 472 20.24 -14.27 19.69
CA VAL A 472 20.01 -14.25 21.13
C VAL A 472 21.31 -14.67 21.83
N LEU A 473 21.86 -13.81 22.68
CA LEU A 473 23.07 -14.04 23.46
C LEU A 473 22.69 -14.01 24.94
N LEU A 474 22.68 -15.19 25.59
CA LEU A 474 22.28 -15.31 26.99
C LEU A 474 23.39 -14.84 27.95
N ASN A 475 23.04 -14.09 28.98
CA ASN A 475 23.95 -13.45 29.93
C ASN A 475 24.37 -14.41 31.06
N ALA A 476 25.65 -14.46 31.40
CA ALA A 476 26.14 -15.23 32.53
C ALA A 476 25.81 -14.57 33.89
N GLY A 477 25.60 -13.25 33.93
CA GLY A 477 25.28 -12.45 35.12
C GLY A 477 26.46 -11.68 35.69
N ASN A 478 27.40 -11.28 34.82
CA ASN A 478 28.64 -10.59 35.17
C ASN A 478 29.21 -9.77 33.98
N GLY A 479 28.35 -9.37 33.04
CA GLY A 479 28.75 -8.71 31.79
C GLY A 479 29.38 -9.64 30.74
N THR A 480 29.39 -10.97 30.95
CA THR A 480 29.80 -11.94 29.92
C THR A 480 28.63 -12.71 29.33
N PHE A 481 28.70 -12.94 28.01
CA PHE A 481 27.60 -13.50 27.22
C PHE A 481 28.01 -14.79 26.53
N ASN A 482 27.04 -15.71 26.41
CA ASN A 482 27.17 -16.95 25.67
C ASN A 482 27.21 -16.70 24.15
N THR A 483 27.64 -17.72 23.39
CA THR A 483 27.59 -17.70 21.92
C THR A 483 26.15 -17.54 21.41
N GLN A 484 25.97 -16.69 20.40
CA GLN A 484 24.67 -16.42 19.78
C GLN A 484 23.92 -17.70 19.35
N THR A 485 22.66 -17.81 19.75
CA THR A 485 21.67 -18.69 19.11
C THR A 485 20.92 -17.89 18.03
N THR A 486 20.69 -18.48 16.86
CA THR A 486 20.11 -17.80 15.69
C THR A 486 18.71 -18.30 15.34
N TYR A 487 17.79 -17.38 15.07
CA TYR A 487 16.43 -17.64 14.58
C TYR A 487 16.24 -16.97 13.23
N SER A 488 15.98 -17.74 12.17
CA SER A 488 15.75 -17.19 10.83
C SER A 488 14.50 -16.31 10.80
N VAL A 489 14.60 -15.15 10.15
CA VAL A 489 13.51 -14.18 10.01
C VAL A 489 13.30 -13.80 8.54
N GLY A 490 12.52 -12.74 8.27
CA GLY A 490 12.43 -12.16 6.94
C GLY A 490 13.77 -11.59 6.45
N THR A 491 13.81 -11.12 5.20
CA THR A 491 15.04 -10.58 4.62
C THR A 491 15.34 -9.16 5.10
N ASN A 492 16.63 -8.88 5.34
CA ASN A 492 17.12 -7.59 5.83
C ASN A 492 16.36 -7.10 7.10
N PRO A 493 16.39 -7.84 8.23
CA PRO A 493 15.85 -7.36 9.48
C PRO A 493 16.62 -6.13 9.97
N ARG A 494 15.93 -5.00 10.14
CA ARG A 494 16.54 -3.70 10.51
C ARG A 494 16.33 -3.31 11.97
N SER A 495 15.17 -3.59 12.54
CA SER A 495 14.79 -3.19 13.90
C SER A 495 14.19 -4.37 14.66
N VAL A 496 14.55 -4.50 15.94
CA VAL A 496 13.93 -5.44 16.89
C VAL A 496 13.31 -4.67 18.05
N ALA A 497 12.09 -5.05 18.41
CA ALA A 497 11.42 -4.66 19.65
C ALA A 497 11.01 -5.92 20.42
N VAL A 498 10.63 -5.75 21.68
CA VAL A 498 10.39 -6.86 22.62
C VAL A 498 9.18 -6.53 23.48
N VAL A 499 8.22 -7.45 23.55
CA VAL A 499 7.07 -7.37 24.45
C VAL A 499 6.43 -8.75 24.60
N ASP A 500 5.74 -9.02 25.71
CA ASP A 500 4.82 -10.16 25.81
C ASP A 500 3.57 -9.84 24.97
N VAL A 501 3.51 -10.35 23.73
CA VAL A 501 2.41 -10.05 22.79
C VAL A 501 1.25 -11.05 22.91
N ASN A 502 1.43 -12.12 23.69
CA ASN A 502 0.48 -13.20 23.84
C ASN A 502 -0.12 -13.33 25.26
N SER A 503 0.39 -12.55 26.22
CA SER A 503 0.02 -12.51 27.64
C SER A 503 0.38 -13.76 28.45
N ASP A 504 1.43 -14.51 28.07
CA ASP A 504 1.94 -15.67 28.85
C ASP A 504 3.13 -15.36 29.77
N SER A 505 3.39 -14.07 30.00
CA SER A 505 4.42 -13.50 30.87
C SER A 505 5.86 -13.76 30.42
N LYS A 506 6.09 -13.89 29.11
CA LYS A 506 7.41 -14.02 28.49
C LYS A 506 7.60 -12.93 27.44
N PRO A 507 8.79 -12.31 27.35
CA PRO A 507 9.07 -11.37 26.27
C PRO A 507 9.22 -12.11 24.93
N ASP A 508 8.32 -11.82 23.99
CA ASP A 508 8.38 -12.21 22.59
C ASP A 508 9.21 -11.18 21.79
N VAL A 509 9.70 -11.57 20.60
CA VAL A 509 10.51 -10.68 19.74
C VAL A 509 9.73 -10.25 18.51
N ILE A 510 9.68 -8.93 18.28
CA ILE A 510 9.06 -8.28 17.13
C ILE A 510 10.16 -7.75 16.19
N VAL A 511 10.02 -7.95 14.87
CA VAL A 511 11.11 -7.73 13.88
C VAL A 511 10.62 -6.98 12.64
N ALA A 512 11.19 -5.81 12.35
CA ALA A 512 10.95 -5.11 11.07
C ALA A 512 11.85 -5.69 9.95
N ASN A 513 11.25 -6.40 8.98
CA ASN A 513 11.96 -7.08 7.89
C ASN A 513 11.92 -6.24 6.60
N PHE A 514 12.84 -5.29 6.49
CA PHE A 514 12.91 -4.29 5.43
C PHE A 514 12.78 -4.90 4.02
N GLY A 515 13.54 -5.95 3.72
CA GLY A 515 13.58 -6.58 2.40
C GLY A 515 12.38 -7.49 2.10
N SER A 516 11.49 -7.71 3.07
CA SER A 516 10.33 -8.59 2.99
C SER A 516 8.99 -7.88 3.25
N ASN A 517 8.98 -6.54 3.36
CA ASN A 517 7.76 -5.73 3.54
C ASN A 517 6.81 -6.22 4.67
N THR A 518 7.41 -6.78 5.74
CA THR A 518 6.69 -7.50 6.80
C THR A 518 7.27 -7.21 8.18
N THR A 519 6.39 -7.10 9.18
CA THR A 519 6.80 -7.30 10.58
C THR A 519 6.74 -8.79 10.93
N GLY A 520 7.58 -9.21 11.86
CA GLY A 520 7.72 -10.58 12.33
C GLY A 520 7.46 -10.69 13.81
N VAL A 521 6.79 -11.75 14.23
CA VAL A 521 6.56 -12.09 15.64
C VAL A 521 7.16 -13.47 15.91
N LEU A 522 8.12 -13.55 16.83
CA LEU A 522 8.74 -14.78 17.30
C LEU A 522 8.33 -14.99 18.75
N LEU A 523 7.45 -15.97 18.99
CA LEU A 523 6.94 -16.27 20.34
C LEU A 523 7.95 -17.05 21.18
N ASN A 524 8.18 -16.63 22.42
CA ASN A 524 9.15 -17.20 23.35
C ASN A 524 8.60 -18.45 24.05
N THR A 525 9.38 -19.52 24.10
CA THR A 525 8.96 -20.75 24.79
C THR A 525 9.18 -20.70 26.31
N GLY A 526 9.95 -19.74 26.82
CA GLY A 526 10.24 -19.53 28.24
C GLY A 526 11.61 -20.04 28.69
N SER A 527 12.57 -20.11 27.77
CA SER A 527 13.93 -20.61 28.03
C SER A 527 14.99 -19.88 27.17
N GLY A 528 14.72 -18.64 26.77
CA GLY A 528 15.53 -17.90 25.80
C GLY A 528 15.50 -18.49 24.39
N THR A 529 14.48 -19.31 24.09
CA THR A 529 14.33 -19.99 22.79
C THR A 529 12.96 -19.74 22.19
N PHE A 530 12.92 -19.54 20.88
CA PHE A 530 11.78 -18.98 20.17
C PHE A 530 11.18 -19.95 19.14
N ASN A 531 9.87 -19.82 18.92
CA ASN A 531 9.16 -20.44 17.81
C ASN A 531 9.57 -19.82 16.46
N ALA A 532 9.18 -20.48 15.36
CA ALA A 532 9.29 -19.89 14.03
C ALA A 532 8.47 -18.59 13.92
N GLN A 533 8.97 -17.62 13.14
CA GLN A 533 8.31 -16.33 12.94
C GLN A 533 6.92 -16.48 12.29
N THR A 534 5.93 -15.77 12.84
CA THR A 534 4.71 -15.39 12.13
C THR A 534 4.93 -14.03 11.44
N THR A 535 4.59 -13.91 10.16
CA THR A 535 4.73 -12.68 9.37
C THR A 535 3.40 -11.94 9.20
N TYR A 536 3.42 -10.62 9.30
CA TYR A 536 2.32 -9.73 8.94
C TYR A 536 2.84 -8.67 7.97
N ALA A 537 2.13 -8.41 6.88
CA ALA A 537 2.46 -7.30 5.98
C ALA A 537 2.18 -5.97 6.70
N VAL A 538 3.02 -4.96 6.50
CA VAL A 538 2.95 -3.67 7.25
C VAL A 538 3.22 -2.42 6.42
N GLY A 539 3.47 -2.58 5.12
CA GLY A 539 3.95 -1.52 4.23
C GLY A 539 5.30 -1.86 3.60
N THR A 540 5.79 -0.97 2.74
CA THR A 540 7.05 -1.16 1.99
C THR A 540 8.27 -0.71 2.79
N SER A 541 9.30 -1.56 2.82
CA SER A 541 10.58 -1.26 3.48
C SER A 541 10.46 -0.82 4.96
N PRO A 542 9.87 -1.66 5.85
CA PRO A 542 9.79 -1.35 7.28
C PRO A 542 11.19 -1.25 7.91
N VAL A 543 11.45 -0.12 8.59
CA VAL A 543 12.79 0.28 9.09
C VAL A 543 12.87 0.27 10.61
N SER A 544 11.80 0.66 11.31
CA SER A 544 11.75 0.80 12.76
C SER A 544 10.43 0.26 13.31
N VAL A 545 10.47 -0.40 14.47
CA VAL A 545 9.29 -0.92 15.16
C VAL A 545 9.29 -0.50 16.63
N ALA A 546 8.13 -0.07 17.13
CA ALA A 546 7.84 0.22 18.53
C ALA A 546 6.63 -0.61 19.01
N VAL A 547 6.51 -0.79 20.32
CA VAL A 547 5.47 -1.62 20.95
C VAL A 547 4.92 -0.93 22.21
N VAL A 548 3.61 -0.74 22.27
CA VAL A 548 2.88 -0.18 23.41
C VAL A 548 1.38 -0.39 23.20
N ASP A 549 0.59 -0.47 24.28
CA ASP A 549 -0.88 -0.39 24.19
C ASP A 549 -1.30 1.04 23.79
N VAL A 550 -1.80 1.25 22.56
CA VAL A 550 -2.28 2.57 22.11
C VAL A 550 -3.79 2.74 22.24
N ASN A 551 -4.51 1.68 22.61
CA ASN A 551 -5.97 1.61 22.56
C ASN A 551 -6.63 1.41 23.94
N ASN A 552 -5.83 1.10 24.96
CA ASN A 552 -6.16 0.83 26.36
C ASN A 552 -7.01 -0.44 26.58
N ASP A 553 -6.81 -1.50 25.77
CA ASP A 553 -7.38 -2.84 26.00
C ASP A 553 -6.47 -3.78 26.81
N THR A 554 -5.32 -3.30 27.27
CA THR A 554 -4.26 -4.00 28.02
C THR A 554 -3.39 -4.96 27.20
N LYS A 555 -3.49 -4.96 25.87
CA LYS A 555 -2.54 -5.67 24.97
C LYS A 555 -1.58 -4.68 24.29
N PRO A 556 -0.34 -5.08 23.98
CA PRO A 556 0.58 -4.23 23.23
C PRO A 556 0.26 -4.24 21.73
N ASP A 557 0.05 -3.06 21.16
CA ASP A 557 0.00 -2.84 19.73
C ASP A 557 1.43 -2.78 19.14
N ILE A 558 1.55 -3.00 17.82
CA ILE A 558 2.81 -2.93 17.08
C ILE A 558 2.75 -1.75 16.11
N ILE A 559 3.68 -0.81 16.25
CA ILE A 559 3.78 0.41 15.43
C ILE A 559 5.02 0.29 14.55
N VAL A 560 4.89 0.50 13.24
CA VAL A 560 5.98 0.32 12.26
C VAL A 560 6.15 1.56 11.40
N ALA A 561 7.39 2.07 11.33
CA ALA A 561 7.78 3.07 10.34
C ALA A 561 8.21 2.37 9.04
N ASN A 562 7.65 2.81 7.91
CA ASN A 562 7.91 2.28 6.57
C ASN A 562 8.64 3.32 5.74
N TYR A 563 9.87 3.02 5.32
CA TYR A 563 10.79 3.97 4.68
C TYR A 563 10.20 4.64 3.44
N ALA A 564 9.44 3.89 2.65
CA ALA A 564 8.76 4.42 1.48
C ALA A 564 7.33 3.90 1.45
N CYS A 565 6.46 4.65 0.80
CA CYS A 565 5.27 4.10 0.19
C CYS A 565 5.23 4.54 -1.29
N ASN A 566 4.77 3.61 -2.13
CA ASN A 566 4.28 3.84 -3.49
C ASN A 566 3.29 2.70 -3.75
N SER A 567 2.26 2.65 -2.91
CA SER A 567 1.40 1.49 -2.69
C SER A 567 0.01 1.94 -2.26
N PHE A 568 -0.99 1.18 -2.69
CA PHE A 568 -2.38 1.40 -2.32
C PHE A 568 -2.73 0.66 -1.03
N HIS A 569 -3.56 1.28 -0.19
CA HIS A 569 -4.13 0.65 1.01
C HIS A 569 -5.61 1.01 1.13
N ILE A 570 -6.47 0.04 1.51
CA ILE A 570 -7.89 0.33 1.74
C ILE A 570 -8.00 1.25 2.95
N GLN A 571 -8.52 2.46 2.74
CA GLN A 571 -8.90 3.36 3.83
C GLN A 571 -10.30 3.04 4.35
N ALA A 572 -11.23 2.78 3.43
CA ALA A 572 -12.63 2.56 3.75
C ALA A 572 -13.33 1.69 2.70
N THR A 573 -14.50 1.15 3.06
CA THR A 573 -15.40 0.46 2.13
C THR A 573 -16.85 0.78 2.51
N TYR A 574 -17.62 1.24 1.52
CA TYR A 574 -18.96 1.79 1.67
C TYR A 574 -20.00 0.86 1.04
N SER A 575 -21.10 0.58 1.76
CA SER A 575 -22.26 -0.11 1.16
C SER A 575 -22.91 0.77 0.09
N VAL A 576 -23.13 0.20 -1.10
CA VAL A 576 -23.86 0.85 -2.21
C VAL A 576 -25.22 0.14 -2.41
N GLY A 577 -25.82 0.18 -3.60
CA GLY A 577 -26.97 -0.66 -3.94
C GLY A 577 -26.57 -2.12 -4.19
N THR A 578 -27.52 -2.95 -4.64
CA THR A 578 -27.23 -4.37 -4.91
C THR A 578 -26.76 -4.59 -6.34
N ASP A 579 -25.78 -5.47 -6.50
CA ASP A 579 -25.10 -5.78 -7.77
C ASP A 579 -24.58 -4.49 -8.46
N PRO A 580 -23.60 -3.77 -7.88
CA PRO A 580 -22.98 -2.61 -8.51
C PRO A 580 -22.13 -3.02 -9.72
N GLU A 581 -22.29 -2.33 -10.85
CA GLU A 581 -21.65 -2.63 -12.14
C GLU A 581 -20.62 -1.58 -12.55
N ALA A 582 -20.90 -0.29 -12.34
CA ALA A 582 -20.06 0.81 -12.81
C ALA A 582 -19.91 1.92 -11.76
N VAL A 583 -18.71 2.51 -11.68
CA VAL A 583 -18.40 3.69 -10.86
C VAL A 583 -17.81 4.82 -11.69
N THR A 584 -18.14 6.05 -11.35
CA THR A 584 -17.39 7.26 -11.73
C THR A 584 -17.28 8.20 -10.53
N VAL A 585 -16.35 9.14 -10.57
CA VAL A 585 -16.07 10.06 -9.46
C VAL A 585 -15.92 11.49 -9.99
N VAL A 586 -16.85 12.37 -9.60
CA VAL A 586 -16.99 13.76 -10.07
C VAL A 586 -17.60 14.58 -8.94
N ASP A 587 -17.17 15.82 -8.74
CA ASP A 587 -17.87 16.76 -7.85
C ASP A 587 -19.26 17.07 -8.43
N VAL A 588 -20.33 16.61 -7.78
CA VAL A 588 -21.72 16.87 -8.20
C VAL A 588 -22.40 17.93 -7.33
N ASN A 589 -21.70 18.47 -6.33
CA ASN A 589 -22.23 19.38 -5.33
C ASN A 589 -21.62 20.80 -5.40
N ASN A 590 -20.51 20.96 -6.14
CA ASN A 590 -19.69 22.13 -6.37
C ASN A 590 -18.94 22.63 -5.11
N ASP A 591 -18.42 21.72 -4.27
CA ASP A 591 -17.52 22.04 -3.14
C ASP A 591 -16.02 21.78 -3.41
N ASN A 592 -15.68 21.36 -4.63
CA ASN A 592 -14.34 21.00 -5.14
C ASN A 592 -13.79 19.68 -4.60
N LYS A 593 -14.67 18.73 -4.23
CA LYS A 593 -14.28 17.36 -3.87
C LYS A 593 -14.96 16.37 -4.80
N PRO A 594 -14.23 15.36 -5.33
CA PRO A 594 -14.84 14.39 -6.23
C PRO A 594 -15.72 13.41 -5.42
N ASP A 595 -17.02 13.41 -5.71
CA ASP A 595 -18.05 12.55 -5.11
C ASP A 595 -18.15 11.22 -5.87
N ILE A 596 -18.54 10.13 -5.20
CA ILE A 596 -18.67 8.79 -5.83
C ILE A 596 -20.09 8.59 -6.37
N ILE A 597 -20.21 8.19 -7.65
CA ILE A 597 -21.47 7.84 -8.33
C ILE A 597 -21.39 6.38 -8.81
N VAL A 598 -22.35 5.54 -8.43
CA VAL A 598 -22.38 4.09 -8.73
C VAL A 598 -23.69 3.66 -9.37
N ALA A 599 -23.63 2.93 -10.48
CA ALA A 599 -24.78 2.23 -11.07
C ALA A 599 -24.98 0.86 -10.41
N ASN A 600 -26.16 0.63 -9.83
CA ASN A 600 -26.50 -0.61 -9.13
C ASN A 600 -27.60 -1.38 -9.89
N TRP A 601 -27.19 -2.45 -10.56
CA TRP A 601 -28.00 -3.22 -11.49
C TRP A 601 -29.18 -3.88 -10.78
N GLY A 602 -28.91 -4.67 -9.75
CA GLY A 602 -29.90 -5.48 -9.04
C GLY A 602 -30.94 -4.64 -8.29
N SER A 603 -30.55 -3.47 -7.79
CA SER A 603 -31.47 -2.57 -7.08
C SER A 603 -32.13 -1.49 -7.96
N SER A 604 -31.83 -1.45 -9.27
CA SER A 604 -32.33 -0.46 -10.24
C SER A 604 -32.23 1.00 -9.76
N GLN A 605 -31.06 1.34 -9.21
CA GLN A 605 -30.78 2.65 -8.61
C GLN A 605 -29.35 3.11 -8.93
N VAL A 606 -29.16 4.41 -9.01
CA VAL A 606 -27.83 5.04 -8.89
C VAL A 606 -27.61 5.47 -7.43
N SER A 607 -26.44 5.18 -6.88
CA SER A 607 -26.00 5.67 -5.56
C SER A 607 -25.07 6.86 -5.74
N VAL A 608 -25.25 7.90 -4.93
CA VAL A 608 -24.37 9.07 -4.85
C VAL A 608 -23.88 9.20 -3.42
N LEU A 609 -22.55 9.22 -3.22
CA LEU A 609 -21.89 9.33 -1.93
C LEU A 609 -21.01 10.59 -1.94
N LEU A 610 -21.38 11.60 -1.13
CA LEU A 610 -20.68 12.88 -1.13
C LEU A 610 -19.39 12.84 -0.30
N ASN A 611 -18.30 13.36 -0.84
CA ASN A 611 -16.97 13.34 -0.24
C ASN A 611 -16.87 14.36 0.90
N THR A 612 -16.30 13.97 2.04
CA THR A 612 -16.14 14.87 3.19
C THR A 612 -14.86 15.72 3.12
N GLY A 613 -13.84 15.28 2.39
CA GLY A 613 -12.58 16.01 2.14
C GLY A 613 -11.34 15.42 2.80
N ASN A 614 -11.31 14.10 3.00
CA ASN A 614 -10.17 13.35 3.54
C ASN A 614 -10.14 11.88 3.05
N GLY A 615 -10.71 11.63 1.86
CA GLY A 615 -10.96 10.28 1.34
C GLY A 615 -12.17 9.56 1.95
N THR A 616 -12.79 10.09 3.01
CA THR A 616 -14.00 9.48 3.59
C THR A 616 -15.29 10.11 3.06
N PHE A 617 -16.30 9.27 2.81
CA PHE A 617 -17.54 9.61 2.15
C PHE A 617 -18.77 9.52 3.07
N SER A 618 -19.78 10.31 2.72
CA SER A 618 -21.11 10.32 3.34
C SER A 618 -21.91 9.05 2.99
N ALA A 619 -22.92 8.74 3.80
CA ALA A 619 -23.87 7.67 3.49
C ALA A 619 -24.58 7.92 2.14
N GLN A 620 -24.78 6.86 1.36
CA GLN A 620 -25.37 6.96 0.03
C GLN A 620 -26.77 7.59 0.01
N THR A 621 -26.99 8.50 -0.94
CA THR A 621 -28.33 8.89 -1.41
C THR A 621 -28.60 8.13 -2.70
N THR A 622 -29.79 7.54 -2.86
CA THR A 622 -30.12 6.72 -4.03
C THR A 622 -31.21 7.34 -4.91
N TYR A 623 -31.07 7.14 -6.22
CA TYR A 623 -31.98 7.63 -7.25
C TYR A 623 -32.47 6.46 -8.08
N THR A 624 -33.78 6.22 -8.08
CA THR A 624 -34.40 5.15 -8.89
C THR A 624 -34.30 5.49 -10.38
N VAL A 625 -33.85 4.51 -11.17
CA VAL A 625 -33.72 4.62 -12.63
C VAL A 625 -34.45 3.46 -13.31
N ASP A 626 -34.55 3.51 -14.64
CA ASP A 626 -35.19 2.45 -15.42
C ASP A 626 -34.40 1.14 -15.35
N GLY A 627 -35.10 0.02 -15.58
CA GLY A 627 -34.66 -1.30 -15.12
C GLY A 627 -33.21 -1.69 -15.45
N TYR A 628 -32.48 -2.02 -14.39
CA TYR A 628 -31.13 -2.61 -14.39
C TYR A 628 -30.04 -1.72 -15.03
N PRO A 629 -29.61 -0.64 -14.35
CA PRO A 629 -28.53 0.24 -14.80
C PRO A 629 -27.18 -0.47 -14.72
N ILE A 630 -26.37 -0.35 -15.77
CA ILE A 630 -25.11 -1.10 -15.92
C ILE A 630 -23.89 -0.21 -16.24
N SER A 631 -24.11 1.01 -16.71
CA SER A 631 -23.04 1.98 -16.97
C SER A 631 -23.53 3.40 -16.70
N VAL A 632 -22.64 4.24 -16.17
CA VAL A 632 -22.93 5.63 -15.78
C VAL A 632 -21.82 6.56 -16.27
N ALA A 633 -22.22 7.74 -16.75
CA ALA A 633 -21.35 8.86 -17.09
C ALA A 633 -21.91 10.14 -16.45
N VAL A 634 -21.04 11.13 -16.17
CA VAL A 634 -21.41 12.35 -15.44
C VAL A 634 -20.81 13.58 -16.13
N VAL A 635 -21.67 14.45 -16.66
CA VAL A 635 -21.29 15.70 -17.36
C VAL A 635 -22.50 16.63 -17.44
N ASP A 636 -22.26 17.95 -17.48
CA ASP A 636 -23.33 18.92 -17.75
C ASP A 636 -23.83 18.79 -19.20
N VAL A 637 -25.10 18.38 -19.38
CA VAL A 637 -25.73 18.25 -20.71
C VAL A 637 -26.72 19.38 -21.02
N ASN A 638 -26.85 20.36 -20.12
CA ASN A 638 -27.85 21.44 -20.18
C ASN A 638 -27.25 22.87 -20.14
N SER A 639 -25.95 22.98 -19.87
CA SER A 639 -25.14 24.21 -19.77
C SER A 639 -25.45 25.11 -18.57
N ASP A 640 -25.87 24.55 -17.43
CA ASP A 640 -26.05 25.29 -16.17
C ASP A 640 -24.89 25.20 -15.16
N ASN A 641 -23.80 24.54 -15.53
CA ASN A 641 -22.56 24.32 -14.75
C ASN A 641 -22.77 23.42 -13.52
N LYS A 642 -23.60 22.38 -13.67
CA LYS A 642 -23.71 21.25 -12.74
C LYS A 642 -23.58 19.95 -13.52
N PRO A 643 -22.76 18.99 -13.10
CA PRO A 643 -22.70 17.70 -13.78
C PRO A 643 -24.00 16.90 -13.60
N ASP A 644 -24.64 16.54 -14.71
CA ASP A 644 -25.83 15.69 -14.78
C ASP A 644 -25.43 14.20 -14.83
N ILE A 645 -26.31 13.29 -14.41
CA ILE A 645 -26.07 11.84 -14.47
C ILE A 645 -26.72 11.22 -15.72
N ILE A 646 -25.94 10.48 -16.51
CA ILE A 646 -26.41 9.71 -17.68
C ILE A 646 -26.21 8.22 -17.40
N VAL A 647 -27.23 7.39 -17.61
CA VAL A 647 -27.25 5.97 -17.22
C VAL A 647 -27.73 5.08 -18.35
N ALA A 648 -27.02 3.98 -18.63
CA ALA A 648 -27.47 2.92 -19.53
C ALA A 648 -28.32 1.88 -18.79
N ASN A 649 -29.61 1.79 -19.13
CA ASN A 649 -30.60 0.92 -18.46
C ASN A 649 -30.83 -0.35 -19.29
N SER A 650 -30.12 -1.41 -18.95
CA SER A 650 -29.90 -2.60 -19.80
C SER A 650 -31.19 -3.32 -20.19
N VAL A 651 -32.11 -3.54 -19.25
CA VAL A 651 -33.38 -4.26 -19.50
C VAL A 651 -34.45 -3.33 -20.08
N ALA A 652 -34.38 -2.03 -19.79
CA ALA A 652 -35.29 -1.03 -20.33
C ALA A 652 -35.00 -0.66 -21.80
N ASN A 653 -33.78 -0.91 -22.29
CA ASN A 653 -33.32 -0.57 -23.65
C ASN A 653 -33.38 0.96 -23.91
N ASN A 654 -33.04 1.74 -22.88
CA ASN A 654 -32.97 3.19 -22.93
C ASN A 654 -31.73 3.71 -22.18
N VAL A 655 -31.40 4.97 -22.43
CA VAL A 655 -30.58 5.77 -21.50
C VAL A 655 -31.49 6.69 -20.68
N GLY A 656 -31.21 6.82 -19.39
CA GLY A 656 -31.81 7.80 -18.50
C GLY A 656 -30.88 8.98 -18.27
N VAL A 657 -31.42 10.20 -18.33
CA VAL A 657 -30.71 11.46 -18.05
C VAL A 657 -31.35 12.11 -16.83
N LEU A 658 -30.61 12.23 -15.74
CA LEU A 658 -31.05 12.80 -14.47
C LEU A 658 -30.37 14.17 -14.30
N LEU A 659 -31.13 15.25 -14.50
CA LEU A 659 -30.57 16.60 -14.42
C LEU A 659 -30.31 17.01 -12.96
N ASN A 660 -29.16 17.64 -12.70
CA ASN A 660 -28.73 18.06 -11.37
C ASN A 660 -29.48 19.32 -10.92
N ALA A 661 -30.29 19.21 -9.86
CA ALA A 661 -30.98 20.36 -9.27
C ALA A 661 -30.00 21.31 -8.56
N GLY A 662 -28.88 20.78 -8.06
CA GLY A 662 -27.83 21.45 -7.30
C GLY A 662 -27.48 20.67 -6.03
N SER A 663 -26.29 20.93 -5.47
CA SER A 663 -25.81 20.33 -4.20
C SER A 663 -25.88 18.80 -4.17
N GLY A 664 -25.52 18.13 -5.28
CA GLY A 664 -25.54 16.66 -5.39
C GLY A 664 -26.94 16.04 -5.43
N THR A 665 -27.99 16.84 -5.70
CA THR A 665 -29.38 16.35 -5.76
C THR A 665 -29.91 16.32 -7.19
N PHE A 666 -30.53 15.20 -7.57
CA PHE A 666 -30.91 14.93 -8.96
C PHE A 666 -32.43 14.85 -9.17
N ASN A 667 -32.87 15.32 -10.33
CA ASN A 667 -34.25 15.21 -10.79
C ASN A 667 -34.56 13.77 -11.25
N ALA A 668 -35.86 13.45 -11.37
CA ALA A 668 -36.28 12.20 -11.99
C ALA A 668 -35.78 12.11 -13.45
N GLN A 669 -35.35 10.91 -13.86
CA GLN A 669 -34.80 10.66 -15.19
C GLN A 669 -35.75 11.06 -16.34
N THR A 670 -35.19 11.60 -17.41
CA THR A 670 -35.81 11.62 -18.75
C THR A 670 -35.16 10.55 -19.60
N THR A 671 -35.94 9.68 -20.25
CA THR A 671 -35.42 8.49 -20.93
C THR A 671 -35.50 8.56 -22.46
N TYR A 672 -34.47 8.02 -23.12
CA TYR A 672 -34.32 7.99 -24.59
C TYR A 672 -34.04 6.56 -25.05
N SER A 673 -34.87 6.03 -25.96
CA SER A 673 -34.72 4.66 -26.46
C SER A 673 -33.46 4.48 -27.31
N VAL A 674 -32.69 3.44 -27.01
CA VAL A 674 -31.43 3.09 -27.70
C VAL A 674 -31.55 1.72 -28.39
N GLY A 675 -30.46 1.01 -28.66
CA GLY A 675 -30.52 -0.38 -29.11
C GLY A 675 -30.87 -1.33 -27.97
N THR A 676 -30.89 -2.63 -28.27
CA THR A 676 -31.22 -3.66 -27.27
C THR A 676 -30.04 -4.04 -26.37
N TYR A 677 -30.31 -4.11 -25.07
CA TYR A 677 -29.32 -4.36 -24.01
C TYR A 677 -28.12 -3.40 -24.08
N PRO A 678 -28.33 -2.09 -23.85
CA PRO A 678 -27.24 -1.13 -23.70
C PRO A 678 -26.39 -1.48 -22.48
N ILE A 679 -25.07 -1.47 -22.66
CA ILE A 679 -24.10 -1.97 -21.66
C ILE A 679 -23.01 -0.97 -21.29
N SER A 680 -22.67 -0.02 -22.18
CA SER A 680 -21.69 1.03 -21.91
C SER A 680 -22.13 2.34 -22.56
N VAL A 681 -22.00 3.44 -21.81
CA VAL A 681 -22.27 4.80 -22.29
C VAL A 681 -21.01 5.66 -22.20
N ALA A 682 -20.78 6.46 -23.23
CA ALA A 682 -19.80 7.54 -23.28
C ALA A 682 -20.49 8.84 -23.70
N VAL A 683 -19.97 10.00 -23.28
CA VAL A 683 -20.59 11.30 -23.55
C VAL A 683 -19.53 12.31 -23.96
N VAL A 684 -19.64 12.86 -25.17
CA VAL A 684 -18.70 13.83 -25.75
C VAL A 684 -19.38 14.55 -26.91
N ASP A 685 -18.98 15.78 -27.23
CA ASP A 685 -19.41 16.46 -28.46
C ASP A 685 -18.79 15.76 -29.69
N VAL A 686 -19.63 15.13 -30.54
CA VAL A 686 -19.18 14.47 -31.77
C VAL A 686 -19.49 15.28 -33.04
N ASN A 687 -20.13 16.44 -32.89
CA ASN A 687 -20.65 17.26 -33.99
C ASN A 687 -20.04 18.69 -34.03
N SER A 688 -19.25 19.04 -33.03
CA SER A 688 -18.53 20.31 -32.83
C SER A 688 -19.43 21.53 -32.60
N ASP A 689 -20.61 21.34 -31.97
CA ASP A 689 -21.51 22.42 -31.55
C ASP A 689 -21.43 22.80 -30.06
N ASN A 690 -20.44 22.26 -29.35
CA ASN A 690 -20.10 22.46 -27.94
C ASN A 690 -21.15 21.92 -26.95
N LYS A 691 -21.84 20.83 -27.33
CA LYS A 691 -22.77 20.11 -26.45
C LYS A 691 -22.35 18.64 -26.35
N PRO A 692 -22.27 18.05 -25.14
CA PRO A 692 -21.97 16.64 -25.02
C PRO A 692 -23.13 15.78 -25.59
N ASP A 693 -22.83 15.00 -26.62
CA ASP A 693 -23.71 14.01 -27.24
C ASP A 693 -23.57 12.65 -26.54
N ILE A 694 -24.60 11.80 -26.57
CA ILE A 694 -24.59 10.48 -25.91
C ILE A 694 -24.28 9.36 -26.93
N ILE A 695 -23.29 8.52 -26.61
CA ILE A 695 -22.85 7.36 -27.40
C ILE A 695 -23.04 6.09 -26.56
N VAL A 696 -23.69 5.06 -27.10
CA VAL A 696 -24.09 3.85 -26.34
C VAL A 696 -23.79 2.55 -27.09
N ALA A 697 -23.05 1.64 -26.47
CA ALA A 697 -22.84 0.28 -26.96
C ALA A 697 -24.07 -0.61 -26.64
N ASN A 698 -24.71 -1.17 -27.67
CA ASN A 698 -25.89 -2.03 -27.52
C ASN A 698 -25.55 -3.49 -27.81
N TYR A 699 -25.28 -4.24 -26.74
CA TYR A 699 -24.75 -5.60 -26.77
C TYR A 699 -25.57 -6.54 -27.67
N ASN A 700 -26.90 -6.58 -27.50
CA ASN A 700 -27.76 -7.50 -28.24
C ASN A 700 -28.15 -7.00 -29.64
N SER A 701 -27.95 -5.72 -29.93
CA SER A 701 -28.18 -5.16 -31.28
C SER A 701 -26.94 -5.16 -32.18
N ASN A 702 -25.74 -5.41 -31.63
CA ASN A 702 -24.47 -5.39 -32.36
C ASN A 702 -24.22 -4.05 -33.08
N ASN A 703 -24.64 -2.95 -32.44
CA ASN A 703 -24.52 -1.60 -32.94
C ASN A 703 -24.21 -0.60 -31.81
N VAL A 704 -23.75 0.58 -32.19
CA VAL A 704 -23.66 1.75 -31.31
C VAL A 704 -24.79 2.72 -31.66
N SER A 705 -25.44 3.29 -30.66
CA SER A 705 -26.38 4.41 -30.80
C SER A 705 -25.67 5.73 -30.53
N VAL A 706 -25.92 6.74 -31.36
CA VAL A 706 -25.47 8.13 -31.17
C VAL A 706 -26.71 9.02 -31.08
N LEU A 707 -26.83 9.79 -29.99
CA LEU A 707 -27.95 10.67 -29.70
C LEU A 707 -27.40 12.10 -29.57
N LEU A 708 -27.66 12.93 -30.59
CA LEU A 708 -27.15 14.30 -30.63
C LEU A 708 -27.95 15.22 -29.70
N ASN A 709 -27.25 16.02 -28.88
CA ASN A 709 -27.83 16.92 -27.89
C ASN A 709 -28.41 18.18 -28.57
N THR A 710 -29.57 18.64 -28.11
CA THR A 710 -30.19 19.88 -28.63
C THR A 710 -29.75 21.13 -27.86
N GLY A 711 -29.23 20.99 -26.63
CA GLY A 711 -28.68 22.08 -25.81
C GLY A 711 -29.52 22.46 -24.59
N SER A 712 -30.29 21.51 -24.04
CA SER A 712 -31.11 21.72 -22.83
C SER A 712 -31.33 20.41 -22.05
N GLY A 713 -30.32 19.52 -22.03
CA GLY A 713 -30.44 18.17 -21.49
C GLY A 713 -31.40 17.26 -22.28
N THR A 714 -31.73 17.67 -23.52
CA THR A 714 -32.69 16.96 -24.37
C THR A 714 -32.06 16.54 -25.70
N PHE A 715 -32.32 15.30 -26.10
CA PHE A 715 -31.58 14.62 -27.16
C PHE A 715 -32.46 14.25 -28.36
N ASN A 716 -31.85 14.24 -29.54
CA ASN A 716 -32.46 13.75 -30.77
C ASN A 716 -32.65 12.22 -30.74
N ALA A 717 -33.49 11.71 -31.64
CA ALA A 717 -33.64 10.26 -31.83
C ALA A 717 -32.32 9.63 -32.29
N GLN A 718 -32.02 8.43 -31.78
CA GLN A 718 -30.78 7.72 -32.06
C GLN A 718 -30.49 7.51 -33.56
N ILE A 719 -29.24 7.75 -33.94
CA ILE A 719 -28.63 7.23 -35.18
C ILE A 719 -27.85 5.97 -34.79
N THR A 720 -27.91 4.90 -35.58
CA THR A 720 -27.24 3.62 -35.23
C THR A 720 -26.20 3.20 -36.25
N TYR A 721 -25.07 2.71 -35.75
CA TYR A 721 -23.91 2.26 -36.53
C TYR A 721 -23.59 0.81 -36.18
N SER A 722 -23.62 -0.10 -37.16
CA SER A 722 -23.30 -1.51 -36.93
C SER A 722 -21.82 -1.71 -36.60
N VAL A 723 -21.55 -2.49 -35.55
CA VAL A 723 -20.18 -2.80 -35.08
C VAL A 723 -19.94 -4.31 -35.07
N GLY A 724 -18.95 -4.80 -34.30
CA GLY A 724 -18.78 -6.24 -34.10
C GLY A 724 -19.90 -6.86 -33.26
N THR A 725 -19.89 -8.18 -33.13
CA THR A 725 -20.89 -8.88 -32.30
C THR A 725 -20.62 -8.71 -30.81
N TYR A 726 -21.68 -8.46 -30.03
CA TYR A 726 -21.64 -8.23 -28.58
C TYR A 726 -20.67 -7.10 -28.16
N PRO A 727 -20.89 -5.85 -28.59
CA PRO A 727 -20.13 -4.70 -28.10
C PRO A 727 -20.37 -4.53 -26.60
N TYR A 728 -19.29 -4.38 -25.82
CA TYR A 728 -19.31 -4.38 -24.35
C TYR A 728 -18.92 -3.02 -23.76
N SER A 729 -17.85 -2.41 -24.27
CA SER A 729 -17.39 -1.07 -23.86
C SER A 729 -17.24 -0.17 -25.09
N VAL A 730 -17.61 1.09 -24.93
CA VAL A 730 -17.35 2.17 -25.89
C VAL A 730 -16.58 3.30 -25.22
N THR A 731 -15.62 3.85 -25.95
CA THR A 731 -14.94 5.12 -25.65
C THR A 731 -14.84 5.95 -26.92
N VAL A 732 -14.55 7.24 -26.83
CA VAL A 732 -14.56 8.16 -27.97
C VAL A 732 -13.39 9.13 -27.87
N VAL A 733 -12.43 9.07 -28.80
CA VAL A 733 -11.18 9.85 -28.82
C VAL A 733 -10.74 10.05 -30.26
N ASP A 734 -10.16 11.21 -30.62
CA ASP A 734 -9.48 11.36 -31.91
C ASP A 734 -8.21 10.48 -31.92
N VAL A 735 -8.23 9.39 -32.69
CA VAL A 735 -7.08 8.49 -32.86
C VAL A 735 -6.37 8.67 -34.20
N ASN A 736 -6.84 9.60 -35.03
CA ASN A 736 -6.36 9.80 -36.40
C ASN A 736 -5.70 11.18 -36.65
N SER A 737 -5.81 12.10 -35.69
CA SER A 737 -5.28 13.47 -35.68
C SER A 737 -5.96 14.44 -36.66
N ASP A 738 -7.25 14.27 -36.93
CA ASP A 738 -8.08 15.26 -37.66
C ASP A 738 -8.83 16.25 -36.74
N ASN A 739 -8.75 16.06 -35.42
CA ASN A 739 -9.43 16.78 -34.33
C ASN A 739 -10.93 16.45 -34.18
N GLN A 740 -11.44 15.41 -34.84
CA GLN A 740 -12.80 14.92 -34.63
C GLN A 740 -12.76 13.61 -33.82
N PRO A 741 -13.52 13.49 -32.72
CA PRO A 741 -13.39 12.33 -31.85
C PRO A 741 -14.05 11.09 -32.47
N ASP A 742 -13.26 10.02 -32.66
CA ASP A 742 -13.64 8.75 -33.27
C ASP A 742 -14.24 7.80 -32.22
N ILE A 743 -15.18 6.92 -32.61
CA ILE A 743 -15.77 5.93 -31.70
C ILE A 743 -14.91 4.64 -31.69
N ILE A 744 -14.47 4.20 -30.51
CA ILE A 744 -13.71 2.96 -30.28
C ILE A 744 -14.56 1.99 -29.44
N VAL A 745 -14.68 0.73 -29.88
CA VAL A 745 -15.61 -0.26 -29.31
C VAL A 745 -14.94 -1.61 -29.07
N ALA A 746 -15.02 -2.13 -27.83
CA ALA A 746 -14.64 -3.49 -27.49
C ALA A 746 -15.77 -4.48 -27.90
N ASN A 747 -15.55 -5.26 -28.96
CA ASN A 747 -16.54 -6.22 -29.48
C ASN A 747 -16.30 -7.62 -28.87
N SER A 748 -16.82 -7.85 -27.66
CA SER A 748 -16.54 -9.04 -26.85
C SER A 748 -16.76 -10.37 -27.58
N GLY A 749 -17.84 -10.49 -28.35
CA GLY A 749 -18.17 -11.71 -29.11
C GLY A 749 -17.39 -11.88 -30.40
N ALA A 750 -16.81 -10.80 -30.93
CA ALA A 750 -16.03 -10.80 -32.16
C ALA A 750 -14.51 -10.79 -31.92
N ASN A 751 -14.07 -10.72 -30.64
CA ASN A 751 -12.67 -10.74 -30.20
C ASN A 751 -11.79 -9.68 -30.92
N ASN A 752 -12.35 -8.48 -31.10
CA ASN A 752 -11.67 -7.34 -31.71
C ASN A 752 -12.10 -6.02 -31.08
N VAL A 753 -11.28 -4.99 -31.27
CA VAL A 753 -11.69 -3.60 -31.10
C VAL A 753 -12.05 -3.02 -32.48
N GLY A 754 -13.19 -2.36 -32.59
CA GLY A 754 -13.60 -1.59 -33.76
C GLY A 754 -13.37 -0.10 -33.56
N VAL A 755 -12.84 0.58 -34.58
CA VAL A 755 -12.66 2.05 -34.62
C VAL A 755 -13.50 2.60 -35.77
N LEU A 756 -14.40 3.54 -35.49
CA LEU A 756 -15.30 4.19 -36.45
C LEU A 756 -14.88 5.66 -36.61
N PRO A 757 -14.21 6.04 -37.72
CA PRO A 757 -13.77 7.41 -37.92
C PRO A 757 -14.93 8.41 -38.05
N ASN A 758 -14.87 9.53 -37.36
CA ASN A 758 -15.86 10.61 -37.40
C ASN A 758 -15.77 11.37 -38.75
N ALA A 759 -16.90 11.83 -39.28
CA ALA A 759 -16.97 12.65 -40.49
C ALA A 759 -17.05 14.17 -40.20
N GLY A 760 -16.91 14.57 -38.94
CA GLY A 760 -16.89 15.98 -38.50
C GLY A 760 -18.27 16.63 -38.41
N ASN A 761 -19.33 15.83 -38.23
CA ASN A 761 -20.72 16.30 -38.22
C ASN A 761 -21.67 15.39 -37.43
N GLY A 762 -21.15 14.62 -36.47
CA GLY A 762 -21.91 13.60 -35.74
C GLY A 762 -22.29 12.36 -36.57
N THR A 763 -21.70 12.17 -37.76
CA THR A 763 -21.83 10.92 -38.53
C THR A 763 -20.50 10.17 -38.64
N PHE A 764 -20.58 8.84 -38.65
CA PHE A 764 -19.43 7.95 -38.52
C PHE A 764 -19.27 7.03 -39.72
N ASN A 765 -18.01 6.77 -40.08
CA ASN A 765 -17.62 5.86 -41.15
C ASN A 765 -17.70 4.39 -40.69
N THR A 766 -17.60 3.47 -41.65
CA THR A 766 -17.56 2.02 -41.38
C THR A 766 -16.37 1.63 -40.52
N GLN A 767 -16.58 0.81 -39.50
CA GLN A 767 -15.51 0.40 -38.58
C GLN A 767 -14.31 -0.27 -39.28
N THR A 768 -13.11 0.06 -38.82
CA THR A 768 -11.89 -0.76 -39.00
C THR A 768 -11.66 -1.58 -37.74
N THR A 769 -11.36 -2.87 -37.86
CA THR A 769 -11.30 -3.80 -36.71
C THR A 769 -9.91 -4.39 -36.50
N TYR A 770 -9.46 -4.40 -35.24
CA TYR A 770 -8.16 -4.93 -34.79
C TYR A 770 -8.38 -6.12 -33.86
N SER A 771 -7.86 -7.29 -34.19
CA SER A 771 -7.99 -8.50 -33.36
C SER A 771 -7.24 -8.37 -32.05
N VAL A 772 -7.90 -8.72 -30.94
CA VAL A 772 -7.35 -8.65 -29.58
C VAL A 772 -7.43 -10.01 -28.88
N GLY A 773 -7.38 -10.06 -27.54
CA GLY A 773 -7.63 -11.29 -26.80
C GLY A 773 -9.09 -11.75 -26.91
N THR A 774 -9.40 -12.89 -26.28
CA THR A 774 -10.78 -13.39 -26.22
C THR A 774 -11.59 -12.65 -25.16
N ASN A 775 -12.85 -12.32 -25.47
CA ASN A 775 -13.76 -11.54 -24.63
C ASN A 775 -13.14 -10.18 -24.17
N PRO A 776 -12.83 -9.25 -25.07
CA PRO A 776 -12.52 -7.87 -24.68
C PRO A 776 -13.76 -7.22 -24.05
N TYR A 777 -13.67 -6.83 -22.78
CA TYR A 777 -14.77 -6.21 -22.02
C TYR A 777 -14.61 -4.69 -21.91
N SER A 778 -13.47 -4.19 -21.44
CA SER A 778 -13.20 -2.76 -21.31
C SER A 778 -12.11 -2.30 -22.28
N VAL A 779 -12.29 -1.11 -22.86
CA VAL A 779 -11.28 -0.40 -23.66
C VAL A 779 -11.03 0.99 -23.09
N ALA A 780 -9.75 1.33 -22.93
CA ALA A 780 -9.25 2.64 -22.55
C ALA A 780 -8.25 3.15 -23.61
N VAL A 781 -7.99 4.45 -23.63
CA VAL A 781 -7.16 5.10 -24.65
C VAL A 781 -6.22 6.10 -23.99
N VAL A 782 -4.92 6.03 -24.30
CA VAL A 782 -3.88 6.92 -23.74
C VAL A 782 -2.61 6.88 -24.60
N ASP A 783 -1.79 7.92 -24.62
CA ASP A 783 -0.43 7.84 -25.18
C ASP A 783 0.47 7.01 -24.25
N ALA A 784 0.58 5.71 -24.51
CA ALA A 784 1.31 4.78 -23.63
C ALA A 784 2.83 4.80 -23.85
N ASN A 785 3.29 5.43 -24.95
CA ASN A 785 4.68 5.39 -25.41
C ASN A 785 5.36 6.77 -25.48
N SER A 786 4.62 7.84 -25.19
CA SER A 786 5.04 9.25 -25.20
C SER A 786 5.37 9.81 -26.59
N ASP A 787 4.76 9.31 -27.66
CA ASP A 787 4.91 9.83 -29.03
C ASP A 787 3.76 10.75 -29.51
N ASN A 788 2.89 11.16 -28.58
CA ASN A 788 1.76 12.06 -28.74
C ASN A 788 0.63 11.51 -29.62
N LYS A 789 0.44 10.18 -29.62
CA LYS A 789 -0.68 9.49 -30.28
C LYS A 789 -1.45 8.67 -29.27
N PRO A 790 -2.80 8.70 -29.28
CA PRO A 790 -3.55 7.85 -28.37
C PRO A 790 -3.48 6.37 -28.80
N ASP A 791 -2.86 5.54 -27.97
CA ASP A 791 -2.80 4.08 -28.06
C ASP A 791 -4.06 3.44 -27.44
N ILE A 792 -4.40 2.21 -27.84
CA ILE A 792 -5.56 1.48 -27.33
C ILE A 792 -5.13 0.42 -26.29
N ILE A 793 -5.75 0.44 -25.12
CA ILE A 793 -5.54 -0.49 -24.00
C ILE A 793 -6.83 -1.30 -23.76
N VAL A 794 -6.74 -2.62 -23.64
CA VAL A 794 -7.93 -3.52 -23.67
C VAL A 794 -7.88 -4.59 -22.59
N ALA A 795 -8.89 -4.66 -21.72
CA ALA A 795 -9.06 -5.76 -20.78
C ALA A 795 -9.69 -6.98 -21.48
N ASN A 796 -8.91 -8.04 -21.69
CA ASN A 796 -9.35 -9.27 -22.35
C ASN A 796 -9.76 -10.32 -21.30
N SER A 797 -10.99 -10.22 -20.78
CA SER A 797 -11.58 -11.07 -19.73
C SER A 797 -11.25 -12.56 -19.92
N GLY A 798 -11.66 -13.14 -21.05
CA GLY A 798 -11.51 -14.57 -21.34
C GLY A 798 -10.07 -15.02 -21.60
N ALA A 799 -9.15 -14.07 -21.81
CA ALA A 799 -7.73 -14.34 -22.04
C ALA A 799 -6.85 -14.01 -20.82
N ASN A 800 -7.41 -13.46 -19.73
CA ASN A 800 -6.73 -13.09 -18.48
C ASN A 800 -5.49 -12.20 -18.70
N ASN A 801 -5.59 -11.24 -19.63
CA ASN A 801 -4.53 -10.28 -19.95
C ASN A 801 -5.09 -8.91 -20.35
N VAL A 802 -4.23 -7.89 -20.27
CA VAL A 802 -4.44 -6.61 -20.93
C VAL A 802 -3.66 -6.59 -22.25
N GLY A 803 -4.32 -6.18 -23.33
CA GLY A 803 -3.71 -5.92 -24.64
C GLY A 803 -3.38 -4.44 -24.82
N VAL A 804 -2.22 -4.14 -25.40
CA VAL A 804 -1.71 -2.79 -25.71
C VAL A 804 -1.48 -2.69 -27.22
N LEU A 805 -2.22 -1.82 -27.90
CA LEU A 805 -2.16 -1.62 -29.35
C LEU A 805 -1.62 -0.22 -29.63
N LEU A 806 -0.36 -0.13 -30.05
CA LEU A 806 0.29 1.17 -30.32
C LEU A 806 -0.16 1.76 -31.66
N ASN A 807 -0.45 3.06 -31.69
CA ASN A 807 -0.99 3.81 -32.83
C ASN A 807 0.11 4.28 -33.79
N ALA A 808 -0.11 4.15 -35.10
CA ALA A 808 0.80 4.68 -36.11
C ALA A 808 0.71 6.22 -36.26
N GLY A 809 -0.41 6.83 -35.86
CA GLY A 809 -0.68 8.28 -35.93
C GLY A 809 -1.62 8.66 -37.07
N ASN A 810 -2.58 7.78 -37.38
CA ASN A 810 -3.54 7.93 -38.49
C ASN A 810 -4.75 6.99 -38.33
N GLY A 811 -5.11 6.62 -37.10
CA GLY A 811 -6.17 5.64 -36.81
C GLY A 811 -5.83 4.18 -37.15
N THR A 812 -4.57 3.88 -37.52
CA THR A 812 -4.10 2.50 -37.72
C THR A 812 -3.21 2.02 -36.59
N PHE A 813 -3.49 0.81 -36.10
CA PHE A 813 -2.88 0.26 -34.88
C PHE A 813 -2.03 -0.98 -35.17
N ASN A 814 -0.96 -1.13 -34.39
CA ASN A 814 -0.11 -2.31 -34.41
C ASN A 814 -0.80 -3.53 -33.77
N THR A 815 -0.28 -4.73 -34.05
CA THR A 815 -0.68 -5.96 -33.35
C THR A 815 -0.47 -5.80 -31.84
N GLN A 816 -1.44 -6.24 -31.03
CA GLN A 816 -1.37 -6.09 -29.58
C GLN A 816 -0.12 -6.74 -28.95
N THR A 817 0.45 -6.05 -27.95
CA THR A 817 1.35 -6.64 -26.95
C THR A 817 0.53 -6.97 -25.71
N THR A 818 0.67 -8.17 -25.14
CA THR A 818 -0.21 -8.65 -24.05
C THR A 818 0.52 -8.81 -22.72
N TYR A 819 -0.07 -8.30 -21.66
CA TYR A 819 0.42 -8.39 -20.27
C TYR A 819 -0.54 -9.25 -19.43
N SER A 820 -0.05 -10.35 -18.88
CA SER A 820 -0.87 -11.22 -18.01
C SER A 820 -1.27 -10.48 -16.73
N VAL A 821 -2.56 -10.53 -16.39
CA VAL A 821 -3.12 -9.90 -15.19
C VAL A 821 -3.79 -10.96 -14.29
N GLY A 822 -4.71 -10.57 -13.41
CA GLY A 822 -5.53 -11.52 -12.68
C GLY A 822 -6.53 -12.26 -13.58
N THR A 823 -7.31 -13.14 -12.97
CA THR A 823 -8.38 -13.85 -13.66
C THR A 823 -9.59 -12.96 -13.92
N ASP A 824 -10.16 -13.08 -15.12
CA ASP A 824 -11.33 -12.33 -15.58
C ASP A 824 -11.22 -10.81 -15.37
N PRO A 825 -10.32 -10.09 -16.07
CA PRO A 825 -10.26 -8.63 -16.02
C PRO A 825 -11.47 -8.00 -16.74
N HIS A 826 -12.28 -7.23 -16.00
CA HIS A 826 -13.50 -6.59 -16.54
C HIS A 826 -13.28 -5.13 -16.95
N SER A 827 -12.60 -4.34 -16.11
CA SER A 827 -12.39 -2.91 -16.31
C SER A 827 -10.91 -2.54 -16.30
N VAL A 828 -10.51 -1.60 -17.15
CA VAL A 828 -9.18 -0.99 -17.18
C VAL A 828 -9.26 0.54 -17.14
N ALA A 829 -8.49 1.16 -16.26
CA ALA A 829 -8.22 2.59 -16.21
C ALA A 829 -6.74 2.86 -16.53
N VAL A 830 -6.45 4.07 -17.00
CA VAL A 830 -5.12 4.48 -17.49
C VAL A 830 -4.80 5.89 -17.02
N VAL A 831 -3.75 6.05 -16.21
CA VAL A 831 -3.29 7.34 -15.67
C VAL A 831 -1.88 7.20 -15.12
N ASP A 832 -1.10 8.27 -15.09
CA ASP A 832 0.17 8.30 -14.36
C ASP A 832 -0.13 8.30 -12.85
N VAL A 833 -0.12 7.11 -12.24
CA VAL A 833 -0.51 6.95 -10.83
C VAL A 833 0.69 7.16 -9.90
N ASN A 834 1.91 7.01 -10.41
CA ASN A 834 3.14 7.10 -9.64
C ASN A 834 3.87 8.46 -9.76
N SER A 835 3.37 9.36 -10.61
CA SER A 835 3.91 10.70 -10.90
C SER A 835 5.28 10.71 -11.61
N ASP A 836 5.58 9.70 -12.44
CA ASP A 836 6.79 9.66 -13.28
C ASP A 836 6.59 10.12 -14.74
N THR A 837 5.44 10.75 -15.01
CA THR A 837 4.98 11.31 -16.30
C THR A 837 4.64 10.27 -17.36
N LYS A 838 4.35 9.03 -16.98
CA LYS A 838 3.93 7.95 -17.90
C LYS A 838 2.60 7.36 -17.42
N PRO A 839 1.63 7.10 -18.31
CA PRO A 839 0.39 6.50 -17.90
C PRO A 839 0.58 5.01 -17.58
N ASP A 840 0.25 4.64 -16.35
CA ASP A 840 0.18 3.28 -15.84
C ASP A 840 -1.16 2.62 -16.21
N ILE A 841 -1.25 1.30 -16.03
CA ILE A 841 -2.48 0.51 -16.27
C ILE A 841 -3.02 -0.01 -14.93
N ILE A 842 -4.30 0.23 -14.65
CA ILE A 842 -5.00 -0.19 -13.43
C ILE A 842 -6.19 -1.06 -13.83
N VAL A 843 -6.31 -2.27 -13.26
CA VAL A 843 -7.20 -3.33 -13.78
C VAL A 843 -8.05 -3.93 -12.67
N ALA A 844 -9.37 -4.02 -12.88
CA ALA A 844 -10.28 -4.76 -12.00
C ALA A 844 -10.34 -6.24 -12.41
N ASN A 845 -9.71 -7.11 -11.61
CA ASN A 845 -9.66 -8.56 -11.84
C ASN A 845 -10.82 -9.25 -11.10
N PHE A 846 -12.00 -9.25 -11.73
CA PHE A 846 -13.27 -9.77 -11.20
C PHE A 846 -13.11 -11.19 -10.63
N GLY A 847 -12.47 -12.09 -11.37
CA GLY A 847 -12.26 -13.48 -10.97
C GLY A 847 -11.18 -13.72 -9.93
N SER A 848 -10.39 -12.69 -9.55
CA SER A 848 -9.31 -12.77 -8.55
C SER A 848 -9.61 -12.02 -7.25
N ASN A 849 -10.62 -11.13 -7.23
CA ASN A 849 -10.89 -10.20 -6.12
C ASN A 849 -9.72 -9.21 -5.87
N THR A 850 -9.04 -8.78 -6.94
CA THR A 850 -7.94 -7.81 -6.85
C THR A 850 -8.08 -6.65 -7.82
N ILE A 851 -7.52 -5.50 -7.46
CA ILE A 851 -7.01 -4.52 -8.42
C ILE A 851 -5.56 -4.90 -8.76
N GLY A 852 -5.22 -4.93 -10.05
CA GLY A 852 -3.84 -5.05 -10.53
C GLY A 852 -3.34 -3.71 -11.06
N VAL A 853 -2.15 -3.26 -10.64
CA VAL A 853 -1.48 -2.04 -11.13
C VAL A 853 -0.20 -2.42 -11.85
N LEU A 854 -0.07 -2.04 -13.12
CA LEU A 854 1.09 -2.31 -13.97
C LEU A 854 1.77 -0.98 -14.31
N LEU A 855 2.95 -0.74 -13.72
CA LEU A 855 3.68 0.52 -13.93
C LEU A 855 4.37 0.57 -15.30
N ASN A 856 4.30 1.71 -15.98
CA ASN A 856 4.84 1.92 -17.32
C ASN A 856 6.35 2.18 -17.30
N THR A 857 7.09 1.55 -18.22
CA THR A 857 8.54 1.76 -18.34
C THR A 857 8.93 2.96 -19.20
N GLY A 858 8.01 3.49 -20.01
CA GLY A 858 8.21 4.68 -20.85
C GLY A 858 8.42 4.36 -22.34
N SER A 859 7.80 3.29 -22.83
CA SER A 859 7.91 2.85 -24.23
C SER A 859 6.70 2.02 -24.71
N GLY A 860 5.51 2.25 -24.14
CA GLY A 860 4.34 1.40 -24.37
C GLY A 860 4.47 0.00 -23.77
N THR A 861 5.39 -0.19 -22.82
CA THR A 861 5.69 -1.48 -22.19
C THR A 861 5.67 -1.39 -20.68
N PHE A 862 5.08 -2.39 -20.04
CA PHE A 862 4.68 -2.34 -18.63
C PHE A 862 5.39 -3.40 -17.79
N ASN A 863 5.54 -3.11 -16.50
CA ASN A 863 6.00 -4.06 -15.49
C ASN A 863 4.93 -5.13 -15.19
N ALA A 864 5.33 -6.19 -14.48
CA ALA A 864 4.38 -7.15 -13.95
C ALA A 864 3.44 -6.48 -12.91
N GLN A 865 2.18 -6.93 -12.85
CA GLN A 865 1.19 -6.32 -11.95
C GLN A 865 1.54 -6.47 -10.45
N THR A 866 1.43 -5.37 -9.71
CA THR A 866 1.24 -5.39 -8.26
C THR A 866 -0.25 -5.58 -7.96
N ASN A 867 -0.59 -6.52 -7.08
CA ASN A 867 -1.99 -6.83 -6.76
C ASN A 867 -2.40 -6.27 -5.39
N TYR A 868 -3.58 -5.68 -5.34
CA TYR A 868 -4.24 -5.20 -4.12
C TYR A 868 -5.57 -5.94 -3.96
N SER A 869 -5.72 -6.69 -2.86
CA SER A 869 -6.98 -7.37 -2.54
C SER A 869 -8.08 -6.35 -2.23
N VAL A 870 -9.27 -6.56 -2.77
CA VAL A 870 -10.44 -5.68 -2.57
C VAL A 870 -11.69 -6.52 -2.24
N GLY A 871 -12.90 -5.97 -2.41
CA GLY A 871 -14.13 -6.72 -2.18
C GLY A 871 -14.36 -7.84 -3.20
N GLY A 872 -15.43 -8.59 -2.99
CA GLY A 872 -15.80 -9.72 -3.85
C GLY A 872 -16.22 -9.25 -5.25
N TYR A 873 -15.55 -9.78 -6.27
CA TYR A 873 -15.79 -9.53 -7.69
C TYR A 873 -15.71 -8.04 -8.09
N PRO A 874 -14.52 -7.42 -8.07
CA PRO A 874 -14.32 -6.04 -8.53
C PRO A 874 -14.57 -5.93 -10.03
N ILE A 875 -15.48 -5.04 -10.43
CA ILE A 875 -16.00 -4.99 -11.81
C ILE A 875 -15.68 -3.67 -12.54
N SER A 876 -15.65 -2.54 -11.83
CA SER A 876 -15.35 -1.22 -12.38
C SER A 876 -14.47 -0.42 -11.44
N VAL A 877 -13.50 0.31 -12.01
CA VAL A 877 -12.51 1.10 -11.30
C VAL A 877 -12.46 2.53 -11.85
N ALA A 878 -12.29 3.50 -10.94
CA ALA A 878 -12.07 4.92 -11.23
C ALA A 878 -10.91 5.44 -10.35
N VAL A 879 -10.20 6.47 -10.81
CA VAL A 879 -8.91 6.87 -10.23
C VAL A 879 -8.81 8.39 -10.15
N VAL A 880 -8.75 8.95 -8.94
CA VAL A 880 -8.71 10.40 -8.67
C VAL A 880 -8.22 10.66 -7.25
N ASP A 881 -7.56 11.80 -7.00
CA ASP A 881 -7.32 12.29 -5.64
C ASP A 881 -8.66 12.51 -4.91
N VAL A 882 -8.96 11.74 -3.85
CA VAL A 882 -10.17 11.93 -3.03
C VAL A 882 -9.89 12.59 -1.68
N ASN A 883 -8.63 12.87 -1.36
CA ASN A 883 -8.19 13.31 -0.04
C ASN A 883 -7.52 14.71 -0.02
N SER A 884 -7.19 15.25 -1.20
CA SER A 884 -6.47 16.49 -1.50
C SER A 884 -4.97 16.52 -1.13
N ASP A 885 -4.28 15.38 -1.12
CA ASP A 885 -2.82 15.28 -0.93
C ASP A 885 -2.01 15.35 -2.23
N ASN A 886 -2.66 15.40 -3.40
CA ASN A 886 -2.10 15.41 -4.76
C ASN A 886 -1.56 14.06 -5.27
N LYS A 887 -1.90 12.93 -4.63
CA LYS A 887 -1.76 11.58 -5.19
C LYS A 887 -3.09 11.09 -5.77
N LEU A 888 -3.04 10.04 -6.60
CA LEU A 888 -4.23 9.51 -7.27
C LEU A 888 -4.73 8.24 -6.59
N ASP A 889 -5.83 8.35 -5.86
CA ASP A 889 -6.46 7.25 -5.15
C ASP A 889 -7.32 6.37 -6.08
N ILE A 890 -7.53 5.10 -5.69
CA ILE A 890 -8.30 4.12 -6.47
C ILE A 890 -9.65 3.84 -5.82
N ILE A 891 -10.73 4.04 -6.57
CA ILE A 891 -12.10 3.69 -6.18
C ILE A 891 -12.52 2.48 -7.02
N VAL A 892 -12.97 1.40 -6.38
CA VAL A 892 -13.46 0.19 -7.06
C VAL A 892 -14.82 -0.22 -6.53
N VAL A 893 -15.73 -0.62 -7.43
CA VAL A 893 -16.99 -1.28 -7.04
C VAL A 893 -16.90 -2.79 -7.15
N ASN A 894 -17.40 -3.45 -6.10
CA ASN A 894 -17.28 -4.88 -5.87
C ASN A 894 -18.67 -5.53 -5.99
N TYR A 895 -18.94 -6.13 -7.15
CA TYR A 895 -20.24 -6.68 -7.54
C TYR A 895 -20.82 -7.59 -6.45
N GLY A 896 -20.08 -8.61 -6.02
CA GLY A 896 -20.57 -9.63 -5.08
C GLY A 896 -20.51 -9.22 -3.60
N SER A 897 -19.91 -8.08 -3.28
CA SER A 897 -19.93 -7.50 -1.92
C SER A 897 -20.98 -6.40 -1.76
N ASN A 898 -21.52 -5.82 -2.84
CA ASN A 898 -22.41 -4.66 -2.81
C ASN A 898 -21.76 -3.42 -2.17
N THR A 899 -20.48 -3.20 -2.48
CA THR A 899 -19.67 -2.13 -1.88
C THR A 899 -18.81 -1.37 -2.89
N ALA A 900 -18.52 -0.11 -2.59
CA ALA A 900 -17.39 0.63 -3.16
C ALA A 900 -16.23 0.63 -2.15
N SER A 901 -15.03 0.21 -2.55
CA SER A 901 -13.81 0.31 -1.75
C SER A 901 -12.98 1.50 -2.21
N VAL A 902 -12.45 2.25 -1.24
CA VAL A 902 -11.58 3.41 -1.46
C VAL A 902 -10.18 3.03 -0.99
N LEU A 903 -9.23 3.04 -1.90
CA LEU A 903 -7.82 2.72 -1.66
C LEU A 903 -7.00 4.00 -1.80
N LEU A 904 -6.48 4.52 -0.69
CA LEU A 904 -5.61 5.68 -0.74
C LEU A 904 -4.20 5.29 -1.21
N HIS A 905 -3.59 6.16 -1.99
CA HIS A 905 -2.18 6.04 -2.39
C HIS A 905 -1.28 6.58 -1.27
N CYS A 906 -0.33 5.78 -0.80
CA CYS A 906 0.84 6.31 -0.10
C CYS A 906 2.11 6.17 -0.94
#